data_AF-A0A0V1GVI1-F1
#
_entry.id   AF-A0A0V1GVI1-F1
#
_cell.length_a   1.000
_cell.length_b   1.000
_cell.length_c   1.000
_cell.angle_alpha   90.00
_cell.angle_beta   90.00
_cell.angle_gamma   90.00
#
_symmetry.space_group_name_H-M   'P 1'
#
loop_
_entity.id
_entity.type
_entity.pdbx_description
1 polymer ?
#
loop_
_entity_poly.entity_id
_entity_poly.type
_entity_poly.pdbx_seq_one_letter_code
_entity_poly.pdbx_strand_id
1 'polypeptide(L)'
;LNAMDDWQRQALDSNLIALADSLDLIELLPFLQQKGILREYHVDAIRKKTPYEARLEFVSIIKRRGPNAFEALCEGLARSGQTHLEQALRSCRSSNQPAEVNNGTGGGGSGGGQLMAWSEELNSTNPQEMKSQLVTTSAEQYYFAESILFSDVPMTDGLLSWLKVKNEGTIPADYNTVDCYKHSSKPKGLALIINNCAFTCDLPNRLGSDIDCKNIHRLLTDLGYNVIKKHNLTAKGIVETMVKFSLNKEHERCDSAVVVILTHGLEGEIYGSDGGLVSVQKVIQLLDAVNCPALKNKPKLFFLQACRGQRYDSGHDVIDSGDVVGSANARCKLNSLDENDAAALRRKVPTQADILIAYSTTPGFVSWRNSLRGTWFIQAVCEVFSEYAWKEEVLHLFTRVNDVVASKMSSCGSVQVPEPCSRLPFIVRLAIFFWKHRPAVLSDCSSILLNIACWLVGWLKMSVMFSQIKLPPGITFDELIDSAKDWAQIHGLCIRPPGKFENSDEVQLAPFTLLPSPFSKSCFDTAINLHQFIAFELDATRPVAMMAVYHQIAFDYDFMEEALSPVMLSDVFVSKLFAIYRAVMKHGNMTSRLVLNIQRCDYMMQEEEANSSYSLKQVEVNHVAASFAGLGVRCRQWHWLMLNHMVENGKLDLLPENHALATVALGLLSAWRAYGRSEAIILIMVEDELRNFADQRLVEYKIQSLAEFQHVPMKRFRLSDCPGNIATDGRGRLMLNGVEVAVVYYRTGYLPKHFPSEDVWSAFLQIELSEAIKCPWIGFHLAGMKRMQLLLSNSDTLRSVIDKTKLLAWPVGLKQKILHDDDEMYRQMKSVAVPMHDLDASKVGADELMKHLEANADNFVLKPHLEGGGNNFYGQNLIKQLNQLCGNERLAYVLMERIRPPSFDNWIVRANIPPEQTSVVSELGTFGYLLATGQQIVSCSSDGGFLLRTKPSKEDEGGVMVGAAALDTPHLLLP
;
A
#
# COMPACT_ATOMS: atom_id res chain seq x y z
N LEU A 1 -19.75 33.72 35.76
CA LEU A 1 -18.42 33.25 36.17
C LEU A 1 -17.44 33.82 35.17
N ASN A 2 -16.57 34.74 35.58
CA ASN A 2 -15.62 35.36 34.67
C ASN A 2 -14.74 34.26 34.03
N ALA A 3 -14.43 34.40 32.75
CA ALA A 3 -13.55 33.49 32.03
C ALA A 3 -12.08 33.85 32.30
N MET A 4 -11.16 32.90 32.06
CA MET A 4 -9.72 33.17 32.00
C MET A 4 -9.42 34.07 30.80
N ASP A 5 -8.52 35.05 30.95
CA ASP A 5 -8.19 36.00 29.89
C ASP A 5 -7.57 35.29 28.68
N ASP A 6 -7.84 35.79 27.47
CA ASP A 6 -7.41 35.12 26.24
C ASP A 6 -5.88 35.06 26.10
N TRP A 7 -5.15 36.07 26.58
CA TRP A 7 -3.68 36.04 26.61
C TRP A 7 -3.13 34.97 27.56
N GLN A 8 -3.84 34.67 28.67
CA GLN A 8 -3.45 33.62 29.63
C GLN A 8 -3.67 32.23 29.02
N ARG A 9 -4.75 32.06 28.26
CA ARG A 9 -4.99 30.82 27.49
C ARG A 9 -3.92 30.64 26.42
N GLN A 10 -3.61 31.70 25.69
CA GLN A 10 -2.57 31.70 24.66
C GLN A 10 -1.20 31.38 25.27
N ALA A 11 -0.86 31.90 26.46
CA ALA A 11 0.38 31.55 27.16
C ALA A 11 0.45 30.05 27.51
N LEU A 12 -0.67 29.44 27.91
CA LEU A 12 -0.77 27.99 28.15
C LEU A 12 -0.73 27.15 26.87
N ASP A 13 -1.26 27.67 25.76
CA ASP A 13 -1.20 27.02 24.44
C ASP A 13 0.21 27.07 23.84
N SER A 14 0.86 28.23 23.86
CA SER A 14 2.21 28.43 23.34
C SER A 14 3.27 27.65 24.12
N ASN A 15 3.02 27.34 25.39
CA ASN A 15 3.91 26.55 26.24
C ASN A 15 3.38 25.13 26.49
N LEU A 16 2.37 24.66 25.75
CA LEU A 16 1.71 23.37 26.00
C LEU A 16 2.68 22.18 25.96
N ILE A 17 3.63 22.19 25.03
CA ILE A 17 4.64 21.13 24.90
C ILE A 17 5.56 21.11 26.12
N ALA A 18 6.10 22.27 26.51
CA ALA A 18 6.96 22.39 27.70
C ALA A 18 6.22 21.99 29.00
N LEU A 19 4.93 22.33 29.11
CA LEU A 19 4.07 21.90 30.22
C LEU A 19 3.73 20.39 30.14
N ALA A 20 3.62 19.80 28.96
CA ALA A 20 3.32 18.37 28.81
C ALA A 20 4.54 17.48 29.05
N ASP A 21 5.75 18.02 28.87
CA ASP A 21 7.00 17.27 29.06
C ASP A 21 7.54 17.40 30.49
N SER A 22 7.53 18.60 31.06
CA SER A 22 8.35 18.94 32.23
C SER A 22 7.57 19.21 33.52
N LEU A 23 6.23 19.27 33.44
CA LEU A 23 5.39 19.69 34.57
C LEU A 23 5.28 18.62 35.66
N ASP A 24 5.73 18.94 36.87
CA ASP A 24 5.52 18.10 38.03
C ASP A 24 4.15 18.40 38.67
N LEU A 25 3.29 17.38 38.70
CA LEU A 25 1.94 17.45 39.25
C LEU A 25 1.86 17.07 40.74
N ILE A 26 2.93 16.50 41.32
CA ILE A 26 2.91 15.93 42.69
C ILE A 26 2.65 17.03 43.72
N GLU A 27 3.40 18.14 43.66
CA GLU A 27 3.23 19.27 44.58
C GLU A 27 2.17 20.29 44.11
N LEU A 28 1.89 20.29 42.80
CA LEU A 28 1.03 21.29 42.17
C LEU A 28 -0.47 21.00 42.35
N LEU A 29 -0.89 19.73 42.30
CA LEU A 29 -2.30 19.35 42.44
C LEU A 29 -2.88 19.66 43.84
N PRO A 30 -2.21 19.29 44.96
CA PRO A 30 -2.71 19.60 46.30
C PRO A 30 -2.81 21.11 46.55
N PHE A 31 -1.83 21.89 46.06
CA PHE A 31 -1.83 23.35 46.17
C PHE A 31 -3.03 24.00 45.46
N LEU A 32 -3.31 23.55 44.23
CA LEU A 32 -4.43 24.07 43.44
C LEU A 32 -5.80 23.59 43.96
N GLN A 33 -5.86 22.43 44.63
CA GLN A 33 -7.05 22.03 45.40
C GLN A 33 -7.26 22.94 46.62
N GLN A 34 -6.21 23.27 47.37
CA GLN A 34 -6.29 24.17 48.53
C GLN A 34 -6.75 25.58 48.14
N LYS A 35 -6.29 26.09 46.98
CA LYS A 35 -6.74 27.38 46.41
C LYS A 35 -8.16 27.33 45.81
N GLY A 36 -8.84 26.18 45.87
CA GLY A 36 -10.19 25.99 45.32
C GLY A 36 -10.26 25.96 43.78
N ILE A 37 -9.10 25.92 43.12
CA ILE A 37 -9.02 25.85 41.66
C ILE A 37 -9.38 24.44 41.20
N LEU A 38 -8.84 23.38 41.82
CA LEU A 38 -9.20 22.00 41.51
C LEU A 38 -10.17 21.42 42.54
N ARG A 39 -10.98 20.46 42.09
CA ARG A 39 -11.90 19.66 42.94
C ARG A 39 -11.43 18.21 42.88
N GLU A 40 -11.85 17.38 43.83
CA GLU A 40 -11.41 15.99 43.94
C GLU A 40 -11.60 15.18 42.64
N TYR A 41 -12.76 15.31 41.99
CA TYR A 41 -13.01 14.64 40.70
C TYR A 41 -12.10 15.12 39.56
N HIS A 42 -11.56 16.35 39.60
CA HIS A 42 -10.57 16.81 38.63
C HIS A 42 -9.23 16.11 38.86
N VAL A 43 -8.84 15.94 40.11
CA VAL A 43 -7.60 15.23 40.47
C VAL A 43 -7.73 13.75 40.16
N ASP A 44 -8.89 13.14 40.37
CA ASP A 44 -9.15 11.75 39.96
C ASP A 44 -9.10 11.59 38.43
N ALA A 45 -9.63 12.57 37.68
CA ALA A 45 -9.55 12.56 36.22
C ALA A 45 -8.12 12.68 35.70
N ILE A 46 -7.25 13.40 36.42
CA ILE A 46 -5.82 13.53 36.10
C ILE A 46 -5.05 12.26 36.50
N ARG A 47 -5.30 11.69 37.68
CA ARG A 47 -4.59 10.51 38.21
C ARG A 47 -4.91 9.19 37.49
N LYS A 48 -6.06 9.10 36.81
CA LYS A 48 -6.47 7.91 36.03
C LYS A 48 -5.82 7.82 34.65
N LYS A 49 -4.96 8.78 34.29
CA LYS A 49 -4.31 8.90 32.98
C LYS A 49 -2.82 8.60 33.08
N THR A 50 -2.16 8.35 31.95
CA THR A 50 -0.69 8.24 31.89
C THR A 50 -0.04 9.59 32.24
N PRO A 51 1.24 9.65 32.68
CA PRO A 51 1.87 10.89 33.13
C PRO A 51 1.80 12.05 32.13
N TYR A 52 1.95 11.78 30.84
CA TYR A 52 1.87 12.79 29.78
C TYR A 52 0.43 13.28 29.56
N GLU A 53 -0.53 12.35 29.47
CA GLU A 53 -1.95 12.67 29.35
C GLU A 53 -2.51 13.37 30.59
N ALA A 54 -1.98 13.06 31.77
CA ALA A 54 -2.30 13.71 33.03
C ALA A 54 -1.90 15.19 33.00
N ARG A 55 -0.73 15.53 32.43
CA ARG A 55 -0.27 16.91 32.26
C ARG A 55 -1.10 17.67 31.23
N LEU A 56 -1.44 17.05 30.11
CA LEU A 56 -2.34 17.65 29.10
C LEU A 56 -3.76 17.87 29.64
N GLU A 57 -4.31 16.88 30.35
CA GLU A 57 -5.61 16.98 31.00
C GLU A 57 -5.60 18.08 32.06
N PHE A 58 -4.53 18.17 32.86
CA PHE A 58 -4.35 19.23 33.83
C PHE A 58 -4.38 20.62 33.18
N VAL A 59 -3.61 20.86 32.12
CA VAL A 59 -3.61 22.16 31.40
C VAL A 59 -4.99 22.47 30.81
N SER A 60 -5.66 21.46 30.24
CA SER A 60 -7.03 21.58 29.71
C SER A 60 -8.05 21.92 30.80
N ILE A 61 -7.91 21.34 31.99
CA ILE A 61 -8.75 21.66 33.14
C ILE A 61 -8.48 23.10 33.55
N ILE A 62 -7.23 23.51 33.74
CA ILE A 62 -6.86 24.87 34.21
C ILE A 62 -7.46 25.97 33.33
N LYS A 63 -7.45 25.82 32.00
CA LYS A 63 -8.08 26.76 31.05
C LYS A 63 -9.57 27.02 31.27
N ARG A 64 -10.25 26.13 32.01
CA ARG A 64 -11.69 26.15 32.30
C ARG A 64 -12.04 26.58 33.74
N ARG A 65 -11.06 26.95 34.59
CA ARG A 65 -11.27 27.19 36.05
C ARG A 65 -11.45 28.65 36.49
N GLY A 66 -11.64 29.57 35.56
CA GLY A 66 -11.95 30.99 35.84
C GLY A 66 -10.71 31.89 35.92
N PRO A 67 -10.87 33.19 36.25
CA PRO A 67 -9.84 34.21 36.05
C PRO A 67 -8.62 34.04 36.97
N ASN A 68 -8.82 33.40 38.13
CA ASN A 68 -7.77 33.23 39.13
C ASN A 68 -6.91 31.97 38.89
N ALA A 69 -7.27 31.12 37.94
CA ALA A 69 -6.61 29.82 37.73
C ALA A 69 -5.20 29.94 37.15
N PHE A 70 -4.95 30.95 36.31
CA PHE A 70 -3.63 31.18 35.71
C PHE A 70 -2.64 31.71 36.75
N GLU A 71 -3.02 32.72 37.54
CA GLU A 71 -2.15 33.25 38.60
C GLU A 71 -1.90 32.23 39.71
N ALA A 72 -2.92 31.42 40.07
CA ALA A 72 -2.73 30.31 41.00
C ALA A 72 -1.80 29.22 40.45
N LEU A 73 -1.82 28.95 39.14
CA LEU A 73 -0.86 28.04 38.50
C LEU A 73 0.56 28.61 38.58
N CYS A 74 0.78 29.88 38.21
CA CYS A 74 2.10 30.50 38.29
C CYS A 74 2.64 30.52 39.73
N GLU A 75 1.78 30.85 40.72
CA GLU A 75 2.15 30.78 42.15
C GLU A 75 2.51 29.34 42.58
N GLY A 76 1.78 28.35 42.08
CA GLY A 76 2.05 26.93 42.33
C GLY A 76 3.37 26.47 41.73
N LEU A 77 3.67 26.84 40.48
CA LEU A 77 4.93 26.54 39.80
C LEU A 77 6.12 27.15 40.53
N ALA A 78 6.02 28.41 40.95
CA ALA A 78 7.06 29.09 41.73
C ALA A 78 7.35 28.35 43.05
N ARG A 79 6.30 27.93 43.76
CA ARG A 79 6.41 27.23 45.05
C ARG A 79 6.98 25.83 44.93
N SER A 80 6.64 25.10 43.87
CA SER A 80 7.20 23.76 43.59
C SER A 80 8.59 23.80 42.95
N GLY A 81 9.25 24.96 42.88
CA GLY A 81 10.57 25.12 42.26
C GLY A 81 10.59 25.00 40.73
N GLN A 82 9.43 24.97 40.07
CA GLN A 82 9.26 24.88 38.61
C GLN A 82 9.35 26.27 37.94
N THR A 83 10.35 27.06 38.34
CA THR A 83 10.50 28.48 37.97
C THR A 83 10.73 28.69 36.47
N HIS A 84 11.31 27.72 35.77
CA HIS A 84 11.48 27.75 34.32
C HIS A 84 10.12 27.77 33.57
N LEU A 85 9.13 27.00 34.04
CA LEU A 85 7.77 26.99 33.48
C LEU A 85 7.00 28.25 33.87
N GLU A 86 7.20 28.75 35.09
CA GLU A 86 6.61 30.01 35.51
C GLU A 86 7.11 31.18 34.64
N GLN A 87 8.42 31.28 34.44
CA GLN A 87 9.04 32.32 33.61
C GLN A 87 8.57 32.23 32.16
N ALA A 88 8.47 31.02 31.60
CA ALA A 88 7.95 30.79 30.26
C ALA A 88 6.49 31.22 30.09
N LEU A 89 5.66 31.04 31.12
CA LEU A 89 4.26 31.50 31.12
C LEU A 89 4.13 33.01 31.32
N ARG A 90 4.98 33.61 32.16
CA ARG A 90 4.92 35.05 32.45
C ARG A 90 5.57 35.92 31.37
N SER A 91 6.55 35.41 30.63
CA SER A 91 7.19 36.14 29.52
C SER A 91 6.22 36.46 28.38
N CYS A 92 5.16 35.67 28.20
CA CYS A 92 4.07 35.93 27.25
C CYS A 92 3.22 37.17 27.60
N ARG A 93 3.32 37.70 28.82
CA ARG A 93 2.63 38.95 29.21
C ARG A 93 3.34 40.19 28.65
N SER A 94 4.66 40.12 28.48
CA SER A 94 5.52 41.24 28.07
C SER A 94 5.36 41.61 26.59
N SER A 95 4.93 40.67 25.75
CA SER A 95 4.79 40.84 24.30
C SER A 95 3.48 41.49 23.85
N ASN A 96 2.53 41.75 24.77
CA ASN A 96 1.15 42.14 24.45
C ASN A 96 0.68 43.48 25.05
N GLN A 97 1.56 44.40 25.49
CA GLN A 97 1.16 45.77 25.82
C GLN A 97 1.46 46.75 24.66
N PRO A 98 0.52 47.64 24.29
CA PRO A 98 0.82 48.81 23.46
C PRO A 98 1.67 49.80 24.28
N ALA A 99 2.75 50.30 23.68
CA ALA A 99 3.53 51.39 24.24
C ALA A 99 2.64 52.64 24.41
N GLU A 100 2.50 53.15 25.63
CA GLU A 100 2.00 54.50 25.88
C GLU A 100 3.00 55.51 25.32
N VAL A 101 2.60 56.22 24.26
CA VAL A 101 3.33 57.39 23.77
C VAL A 101 2.72 58.63 24.40
N ASN A 102 3.54 59.27 25.24
CA ASN A 102 3.33 60.59 25.82
C ASN A 102 2.93 61.64 24.77
N ASN A 103 1.83 62.35 25.04
CA ASN A 103 1.48 63.58 24.35
C ASN A 103 2.46 64.70 24.71
N GLY A 104 3.18 65.21 23.70
CA GLY A 104 4.03 66.38 23.79
C GLY A 104 4.13 67.11 22.45
N THR A 105 3.17 68.01 22.21
CA THR A 105 3.25 69.28 21.47
C THR A 105 4.02 69.38 20.13
N GLY A 106 3.31 69.84 19.09
CA GLY A 106 3.83 70.89 18.19
C GLY A 106 3.72 70.68 16.67
N GLY A 107 2.71 71.31 16.07
CA GLY A 107 2.89 72.21 14.91
C GLY A 107 3.21 71.65 13.50
N GLY A 108 2.17 71.63 12.65
CA GLY A 108 2.07 72.32 11.36
C GLY A 108 3.10 72.08 10.23
N GLY A 109 2.61 71.85 9.00
CA GLY A 109 3.37 72.19 7.79
C GLY A 109 3.08 71.37 6.55
N SER A 110 2.39 71.98 5.61
CA SER A 110 2.21 71.60 4.20
C SER A 110 3.50 71.65 3.37
N GLY A 111 3.53 70.94 2.23
CA GLY A 111 4.40 71.30 1.08
C GLY A 111 4.95 70.10 0.33
N GLY A 112 4.86 70.14 -1.01
CA GLY A 112 5.21 69.04 -1.91
C GLY A 112 6.69 69.00 -2.33
N GLY A 113 7.00 68.06 -3.22
CA GLY A 113 8.34 67.92 -3.80
C GLY A 113 8.55 66.56 -4.47
N GLN A 114 8.77 66.60 -5.77
CA GLN A 114 9.03 65.48 -6.68
C GLN A 114 10.53 65.42 -6.97
N LEU A 115 11.17 64.22 -6.96
CA LEU A 115 12.21 63.72 -7.89
C LEU A 115 13.19 62.67 -7.28
N MET A 116 13.16 61.45 -7.87
CA MET A 116 14.27 60.58 -8.32
C MET A 116 15.47 60.20 -7.42
N ALA A 117 15.62 58.90 -7.12
CA ALA A 117 16.67 57.98 -7.64
C ALA A 117 17.23 56.94 -6.62
N TRP A 118 17.04 55.65 -6.95
CA TRP A 118 17.89 54.44 -6.79
C TRP A 118 18.56 54.01 -5.45
N SER A 119 18.40 52.70 -5.18
CA SER A 119 19.25 51.69 -4.49
C SER A 119 19.20 51.44 -2.97
N GLU A 120 19.36 50.13 -2.65
CA GLU A 120 19.63 49.40 -1.38
C GLU A 120 18.42 49.00 -0.51
N GLU A 121 17.94 47.74 -0.53
CA GLU A 121 18.46 46.47 0.02
C GLU A 121 17.92 46.07 1.41
N LEU A 122 17.16 44.96 1.39
CA LEU A 122 17.27 43.78 2.28
C LEU A 122 17.35 43.95 3.81
N ASN A 123 16.34 43.45 4.54
CA ASN A 123 16.46 42.23 5.37
C ASN A 123 15.25 41.98 6.28
N SER A 124 14.72 40.76 6.19
CA SER A 124 14.40 39.83 7.30
C SER A 124 13.07 39.09 7.09
N THR A 125 13.14 37.98 6.36
CA THR A 125 12.21 36.87 6.56
C THR A 125 13.04 35.61 6.75
N ASN A 126 13.00 35.10 7.97
CA ASN A 126 13.81 34.00 8.48
C ASN A 126 13.48 32.69 7.75
N PRO A 127 14.44 32.04 7.06
CA PRO A 127 14.21 30.79 6.31
C PRO A 127 13.79 29.58 7.16
N GLN A 128 13.84 29.68 8.49
CA GLN A 128 13.44 28.60 9.40
C GLN A 128 11.91 28.46 9.56
N GLU A 129 11.12 29.52 9.36
CA GLU A 129 9.66 29.46 9.53
C GLU A 129 8.93 28.82 8.34
N MET A 130 9.51 28.83 7.13
CA MET A 130 8.92 28.14 5.97
C MET A 130 9.12 26.61 6.02
N LYS A 131 10.12 26.10 6.74
CA LYS A 131 10.37 24.64 6.83
C LYS A 131 9.42 23.92 7.80
N SER A 132 8.88 24.60 8.81
CA SER A 132 7.95 23.99 9.76
C SER A 132 6.50 23.91 9.26
N GLN A 133 6.13 24.73 8.27
CA GLN A 133 4.79 24.69 7.66
C GLN A 133 4.61 23.63 6.56
N LEU A 134 5.70 23.07 6.01
CA LEU A 134 5.64 22.07 4.94
C LEU A 134 5.51 20.61 5.43
N VAL A 135 5.68 20.36 6.74
CA VAL A 135 5.75 18.99 7.32
C VAL A 135 4.40 18.51 7.86
N THR A 136 3.38 19.36 7.97
CA THR A 136 2.09 19.03 8.60
C THR A 136 0.93 18.84 7.63
N THR A 137 1.14 18.92 6.31
CA THR A 137 0.15 18.54 5.29
C THR A 137 0.04 17.01 5.16
N SER A 138 -0.68 16.46 6.15
CA SER A 138 -1.31 15.16 6.34
C SER A 138 -0.95 13.98 5.44
N ALA A 139 -0.32 12.96 6.05
CA ALA A 139 -0.26 11.58 5.57
C ALA A 139 -1.62 10.99 5.13
N GLU A 140 -2.75 11.54 5.60
CA GLU A 140 -4.11 11.13 5.22
C GLU A 140 -4.44 11.31 3.73
N GLN A 141 -3.85 12.33 3.07
CA GLN A 141 -4.03 12.59 1.62
C GLN A 141 -3.09 11.72 0.74
N TYR A 142 -2.02 11.22 1.33
CA TYR A 142 -1.08 10.28 0.70
C TYR A 142 -1.68 8.87 0.63
N TYR A 143 -2.21 8.36 1.75
CA TYR A 143 -2.87 7.05 1.82
C TYR A 143 -4.19 7.01 1.02
N PHE A 144 -4.88 8.14 0.86
CA PHE A 144 -6.04 8.26 -0.02
C PHE A 144 -5.67 8.02 -1.49
N ALA A 145 -4.60 8.67 -1.99
CA ALA A 145 -4.11 8.47 -3.35
C ALA A 145 -3.60 7.03 -3.57
N GLU A 146 -2.90 6.46 -2.58
CA GLU A 146 -2.46 5.06 -2.57
C GLU A 146 -3.66 4.10 -2.75
N SER A 147 -4.73 4.28 -1.98
CA SER A 147 -5.95 3.45 -2.07
C SER A 147 -6.69 3.52 -3.42
N ILE A 148 -6.54 4.61 -4.18
CA ILE A 148 -7.14 4.81 -5.50
C ILE A 148 -6.26 4.22 -6.61
N LEU A 149 -4.94 4.25 -6.43
CA LEU A 149 -3.97 3.80 -7.44
C LEU A 149 -3.88 2.27 -7.53
N PHE A 150 -4.04 1.56 -6.41
CA PHE A 150 -3.92 0.09 -6.31
C PHE A 150 -5.23 -0.69 -6.55
N SER A 151 -6.38 -0.02 -6.67
CA SER A 151 -7.64 -0.70 -6.98
C SER A 151 -7.82 -0.87 -8.50
N ASP A 152 -7.32 -1.97 -9.07
CA ASP A 152 -7.63 -2.37 -10.46
C ASP A 152 -8.98 -3.12 -10.59
N VAL A 153 -9.83 -3.04 -9.56
CA VAL A 153 -11.25 -3.38 -9.72
C VAL A 153 -11.89 -2.24 -10.51
N PRO A 154 -12.61 -2.52 -11.63
CA PRO A 154 -13.27 -1.48 -12.40
C PRO A 154 -14.08 -0.57 -11.49
N MET A 155 -14.10 0.72 -11.85
CA MET A 155 -14.85 1.78 -11.19
C MET A 155 -16.34 1.36 -11.11
N THR A 156 -16.68 0.62 -10.06
CA THR A 156 -18.04 0.24 -9.75
C THR A 156 -18.53 1.20 -8.67
N ASP A 157 -19.76 1.65 -8.85
CA ASP A 157 -20.55 2.57 -8.04
C ASP A 157 -20.82 2.10 -6.59
N GLY A 158 -19.95 1.23 -6.03
CA GLY A 158 -20.14 0.55 -4.75
C GLY A 158 -21.28 -0.48 -4.75
N LEU A 159 -21.98 -0.65 -5.87
CA LEU A 159 -23.07 -1.61 -5.99
C LEU A 159 -22.50 -3.01 -6.23
N LEU A 160 -22.71 -3.91 -5.28
CA LEU A 160 -22.25 -5.30 -5.32
C LEU A 160 -23.16 -6.16 -6.22
N SER A 161 -23.38 -5.68 -7.45
CA SER A 161 -24.38 -6.24 -8.37
C SER A 161 -23.98 -7.58 -8.98
N TRP A 162 -22.71 -7.98 -8.85
CA TRP A 162 -22.22 -9.29 -9.25
C TRP A 162 -22.39 -10.34 -8.14
N LEU A 163 -22.49 -9.94 -6.87
CA LEU A 163 -22.66 -10.87 -5.76
C LEU A 163 -24.03 -11.57 -5.85
N LYS A 164 -24.00 -12.89 -5.77
CA LYS A 164 -25.18 -13.75 -5.60
C LYS A 164 -24.88 -14.71 -4.47
N VAL A 165 -25.87 -14.98 -3.61
CA VAL A 165 -25.73 -15.97 -2.55
C VAL A 165 -25.42 -17.33 -3.18
N LYS A 166 -24.25 -17.89 -2.86
CA LYS A 166 -23.87 -19.26 -3.27
C LYS A 166 -24.84 -20.27 -2.67
N ASN A 167 -25.20 -21.29 -3.44
CA ASN A 167 -26.11 -22.36 -3.01
C ASN A 167 -25.58 -23.71 -3.50
N GLU A 168 -24.87 -24.47 -2.65
CA GLU A 168 -24.62 -25.88 -2.92
C GLU A 168 -25.74 -26.72 -2.30
N GLY A 169 -26.39 -27.52 -3.15
CA GLY A 169 -27.63 -28.24 -2.83
C GLY A 169 -27.47 -29.46 -1.92
N THR A 170 -26.43 -29.53 -1.10
CA THR A 170 -26.14 -30.67 -0.21
C THR A 170 -25.95 -30.19 1.21
N ILE A 171 -26.74 -30.77 2.12
CA ILE A 171 -26.60 -30.58 3.56
C ILE A 171 -25.22 -31.15 3.97
N PRO A 172 -24.36 -30.39 4.67
CA PRO A 172 -23.10 -30.90 5.21
C PRO A 172 -23.32 -32.17 6.05
N ALA A 173 -22.41 -33.14 5.99
CA ALA A 173 -22.56 -34.43 6.67
C ALA A 173 -22.62 -34.33 8.21
N ASP A 174 -22.17 -33.20 8.76
CA ASP A 174 -22.15 -32.81 10.17
C ASP A 174 -23.38 -31.96 10.60
N TYR A 175 -24.40 -31.83 9.73
CA TYR A 175 -25.55 -30.98 10.01
C TYR A 175 -26.44 -31.53 11.14
N ASN A 176 -26.23 -31.02 12.35
CA ASN A 176 -27.03 -31.37 13.52
C ASN A 176 -28.32 -30.51 13.58
N THR A 177 -29.47 -31.15 13.36
CA THR A 177 -30.78 -30.50 13.42
C THR A 177 -31.27 -30.20 14.84
N VAL A 178 -30.64 -30.77 15.88
CA VAL A 178 -31.11 -30.71 17.27
C VAL A 178 -30.74 -29.38 17.94
N ASP A 179 -29.62 -28.76 17.53
CA ASP A 179 -29.07 -27.54 18.14
C ASP A 179 -29.31 -26.25 17.32
N CYS A 180 -30.13 -26.32 16.26
CA CYS A 180 -30.40 -25.20 15.35
C CYS A 180 -31.83 -24.65 15.50
N TYR A 181 -32.00 -23.33 15.27
CA TYR A 181 -33.33 -22.78 15.05
C TYR A 181 -33.96 -23.38 13.78
N LYS A 182 -35.28 -23.61 13.84
CA LYS A 182 -36.06 -23.87 12.64
C LYS A 182 -35.91 -22.67 11.69
N HIS A 183 -35.54 -22.92 10.43
CA HIS A 183 -35.33 -21.87 9.42
C HIS A 183 -35.73 -22.34 8.01
N SER A 184 -36.91 -22.96 7.90
CA SER A 184 -37.38 -23.64 6.69
C SER A 184 -38.61 -23.00 6.03
N SER A 185 -39.19 -21.96 6.65
CA SER A 185 -40.29 -21.16 6.11
C SER A 185 -39.93 -20.44 4.81
N LYS A 186 -40.95 -20.16 3.99
CA LYS A 186 -40.85 -19.39 2.74
C LYS A 186 -41.97 -18.34 2.72
N PRO A 187 -41.66 -17.04 2.89
CA PRO A 187 -40.33 -16.46 3.11
C PRO A 187 -39.74 -16.87 4.48
N LYS A 188 -38.42 -16.80 4.60
CA LYS A 188 -37.70 -17.17 5.83
C LYS A 188 -38.02 -16.25 7.01
N GLY A 189 -38.32 -15.00 6.70
CA GLY A 189 -38.50 -13.92 7.65
C GLY A 189 -38.93 -12.63 6.98
N LEU A 190 -39.39 -11.69 7.79
CA LEU A 190 -39.51 -10.30 7.38
C LEU A 190 -38.20 -9.56 7.69
N ALA A 191 -37.77 -8.69 6.78
CA ALA A 191 -36.65 -7.80 6.97
C ALA A 191 -37.10 -6.34 6.89
N LEU A 192 -36.68 -5.49 7.82
CA LEU A 192 -36.93 -4.05 7.80
C LEU A 192 -35.60 -3.31 7.62
N ILE A 193 -35.50 -2.45 6.60
CA ILE A 193 -34.36 -1.55 6.38
C ILE A 193 -34.83 -0.11 6.60
N ILE A 194 -34.24 0.58 7.58
CA ILE A 194 -34.42 2.02 7.80
C ILE A 194 -33.13 2.71 7.35
N ASN A 195 -33.21 3.49 6.26
CA ASN A 195 -32.09 4.24 5.72
C ASN A 195 -32.28 5.75 5.88
N ASN A 196 -31.63 6.35 6.88
CA ASN A 196 -31.59 7.80 7.05
C ASN A 196 -30.34 8.35 6.36
N CYS A 197 -30.55 9.01 5.22
CA CYS A 197 -29.54 9.58 4.34
C CYS A 197 -29.55 11.11 4.39
N ALA A 198 -30.73 11.74 4.35
CA ALA A 198 -30.90 13.17 4.42
C ALA A 198 -31.38 13.61 5.81
N PHE A 199 -30.72 14.61 6.39
CA PHE A 199 -31.01 15.16 7.73
C PHE A 199 -31.41 16.64 7.60
N THR A 200 -32.47 17.05 8.32
CA THR A 200 -33.01 18.43 8.30
C THR A 200 -32.48 19.28 9.46
N CYS A 201 -31.39 18.84 10.10
CA CYS A 201 -30.75 19.45 11.26
C CYS A 201 -29.24 19.61 10.99
N ASP A 202 -28.47 20.10 11.98
CA ASP A 202 -27.01 20.34 11.86
C ASP A 202 -26.15 19.06 11.72
N LEU A 203 -26.77 17.90 11.51
CA LEU A 203 -26.06 16.65 11.22
C LEU A 203 -25.76 16.55 9.72
N PRO A 204 -24.56 16.10 9.33
CA PRO A 204 -24.21 15.98 7.92
C PRO A 204 -25.02 14.89 7.20
N ASN A 205 -25.34 15.09 5.93
CA ASN A 205 -25.99 14.08 5.11
C ASN A 205 -25.09 12.85 4.88
N ARG A 206 -25.69 11.66 4.78
CA ARG A 206 -24.99 10.36 4.66
C ARG A 206 -24.92 9.89 3.21
N LEU A 207 -24.20 10.66 2.38
CA LEU A 207 -23.91 10.30 0.99
C LEU A 207 -23.27 8.89 0.94
N GLY A 208 -23.79 8.02 0.05
CA GLY A 208 -23.38 6.61 -0.06
C GLY A 208 -24.24 5.60 0.71
N SER A 209 -25.05 6.03 1.70
CA SER A 209 -25.91 5.11 2.50
C SER A 209 -27.02 4.43 1.66
N ASP A 210 -27.40 5.02 0.53
CA ASP A 210 -28.33 4.39 -0.42
C ASP A 210 -27.72 3.20 -1.18
N ILE A 211 -26.38 3.15 -1.33
CA ILE A 211 -25.67 2.02 -1.92
C ILE A 211 -25.72 0.83 -0.95
N ASP A 212 -25.43 1.07 0.34
CA ASP A 212 -25.58 0.07 1.41
C ASP A 212 -27.00 -0.49 1.48
N CYS A 213 -28.01 0.38 1.38
CA CYS A 213 -29.42 -0.02 1.36
C CYS A 213 -29.73 -0.93 0.17
N LYS A 214 -29.18 -0.66 -1.03
CA LYS A 214 -29.35 -1.50 -2.22
C LYS A 214 -28.66 -2.86 -2.06
N ASN A 215 -27.42 -2.87 -1.57
CA ASN A 215 -26.63 -4.09 -1.38
C ASN A 215 -27.31 -5.03 -0.37
N ILE A 216 -27.70 -4.52 0.79
CA ILE A 216 -28.31 -5.35 1.84
C ILE A 216 -29.73 -5.79 1.50
N HIS A 217 -30.49 -4.97 0.75
CA HIS A 217 -31.77 -5.37 0.20
C HIS A 217 -31.63 -6.59 -0.72
N ARG A 218 -30.63 -6.58 -1.61
CA ARG A 218 -30.37 -7.71 -2.50
C ARG A 218 -29.95 -8.96 -1.72
N LEU A 219 -28.99 -8.83 -0.81
CA LEU A 219 -28.54 -9.94 0.04
C LEU A 219 -29.71 -10.61 0.77
N LEU A 220 -30.55 -9.83 1.46
CA LEU A 220 -31.66 -10.38 2.24
C LEU A 220 -32.74 -11.00 1.36
N THR A 221 -32.96 -10.45 0.16
CA THR A 221 -33.86 -11.05 -0.83
C THR A 221 -33.32 -12.41 -1.32
N ASP A 222 -32.02 -12.49 -1.64
CA ASP A 222 -31.36 -13.72 -2.09
C ASP A 222 -31.34 -14.79 -0.99
N LEU A 223 -31.24 -14.38 0.28
CA LEU A 223 -31.38 -15.27 1.45
C LEU A 223 -32.84 -15.69 1.75
N GLY A 224 -33.82 -15.16 1.00
CA GLY A 224 -35.23 -15.54 1.08
C GLY A 224 -36.09 -14.77 2.09
N TYR A 225 -35.69 -13.55 2.46
CA TYR A 225 -36.48 -12.64 3.29
C TYR A 225 -37.41 -11.75 2.45
N ASN A 226 -38.56 -11.38 3.03
CA ASN A 226 -39.40 -10.31 2.49
C ASN A 226 -38.95 -8.95 3.05
N VAL A 227 -38.44 -8.06 2.21
CA VAL A 227 -37.75 -6.84 2.64
C VAL A 227 -38.63 -5.58 2.53
N ILE A 228 -38.81 -4.89 3.65
CA ILE A 228 -39.53 -3.62 3.77
C ILE A 228 -38.51 -2.49 3.92
N LYS A 229 -38.56 -1.47 3.06
CA LYS A 229 -37.64 -0.31 3.10
C LYS A 229 -38.35 0.96 3.55
N LYS A 230 -37.69 1.76 4.38
CA LYS A 230 -38.10 3.11 4.79
C LYS A 230 -36.90 4.05 4.73
N HIS A 231 -37.15 5.29 4.34
CA HIS A 231 -36.11 6.30 4.15
C HIS A 231 -36.39 7.55 4.98
N ASN A 232 -35.33 8.16 5.52
CA ASN A 232 -35.33 9.48 6.18
C ASN A 232 -36.48 9.63 7.20
N LEU A 233 -36.57 8.69 8.13
CA LEU A 233 -37.55 8.71 9.20
C LEU A 233 -37.09 9.62 10.34
N THR A 234 -38.01 10.46 10.83
CA THR A 234 -37.85 11.21 12.08
C THR A 234 -37.72 10.27 13.27
N ALA A 235 -37.25 10.75 14.42
CA ALA A 235 -37.14 9.95 15.64
C ALA A 235 -38.47 9.28 16.01
N LYS A 236 -39.57 10.02 15.91
CA LYS A 236 -40.93 9.50 16.08
C LYS A 236 -41.28 8.46 15.00
N GLY A 237 -40.93 8.74 13.75
CA GLY A 237 -41.17 7.85 12.61
C GLY A 237 -40.45 6.50 12.71
N ILE A 238 -39.23 6.47 13.28
CA ILE A 238 -38.49 5.24 13.57
C ILE A 238 -39.29 4.37 14.54
N VAL A 239 -39.72 4.95 15.67
CA VAL A 239 -40.48 4.22 16.70
C VAL A 239 -41.82 3.71 16.14
N GLU A 240 -42.57 4.55 15.42
CA GLU A 240 -43.85 4.15 14.81
C GLU A 240 -43.68 3.03 13.78
N THR A 241 -42.61 3.08 12.98
CA THR A 241 -42.30 2.04 11.99
C THR A 241 -41.95 0.72 12.68
N MET A 242 -41.16 0.77 13.74
CA MET A 242 -40.79 -0.41 14.53
C MET A 242 -42.01 -1.05 15.22
N VAL A 243 -42.94 -0.24 15.75
CA VAL A 243 -44.21 -0.74 16.30
C VAL A 243 -45.07 -1.39 15.22
N LYS A 244 -45.19 -0.76 14.05
CA LYS A 244 -45.93 -1.37 12.92
C LYS A 244 -45.29 -2.69 12.47
N PHE A 245 -43.96 -2.75 12.46
CA PHE A 245 -43.22 -3.96 12.12
C PHE A 245 -43.40 -5.07 13.15
N SER A 246 -43.40 -4.75 14.45
CA SER A 246 -43.62 -5.76 15.51
C SER A 246 -45.04 -6.33 15.51
N LEU A 247 -46.03 -5.55 15.08
CA LEU A 247 -47.43 -5.95 14.99
C LEU A 247 -47.78 -6.68 13.67
N ASN A 248 -46.83 -6.88 12.76
CA ASN A 248 -47.10 -7.56 11.50
C ASN A 248 -47.40 -9.06 11.74
N LYS A 249 -48.62 -9.49 11.40
CA LYS A 249 -49.08 -10.88 11.56
C LYS A 249 -48.30 -11.88 10.71
N GLU A 250 -47.59 -11.45 9.67
CA GLU A 250 -46.74 -12.33 8.86
C GLU A 250 -45.60 -12.99 9.67
N HIS A 251 -45.18 -12.39 10.79
CA HIS A 251 -44.21 -12.99 11.71
C HIS A 251 -44.65 -14.35 12.24
N GLU A 252 -45.95 -14.64 12.32
CA GLU A 252 -46.46 -15.95 12.77
C GLU A 252 -46.05 -17.08 11.80
N ARG A 253 -45.97 -16.76 10.51
CA ARG A 253 -45.71 -17.72 9.41
C ARG A 253 -44.24 -17.84 9.02
N CYS A 254 -43.42 -16.90 9.48
CA CYS A 254 -41.99 -16.89 9.20
C CYS A 254 -41.18 -17.44 10.39
N ASP A 255 -39.94 -17.83 10.14
CA ASP A 255 -39.08 -18.41 11.17
C ASP A 255 -38.08 -17.41 11.78
N SER A 256 -37.86 -16.25 11.17
CA SER A 256 -36.95 -15.22 11.71
C SER A 256 -37.39 -13.78 11.36
N ALA A 257 -36.72 -12.79 11.96
CA ALA A 257 -36.86 -11.39 11.58
C ALA A 257 -35.50 -10.68 11.52
N VAL A 258 -35.33 -9.76 10.57
CA VAL A 258 -34.11 -8.94 10.41
C VAL A 258 -34.46 -7.46 10.46
N VAL A 259 -33.68 -6.66 11.18
CA VAL A 259 -33.82 -5.20 11.20
C VAL A 259 -32.46 -4.56 10.92
N VAL A 260 -32.38 -3.74 9.87
CA VAL A 260 -31.20 -2.98 9.48
C VAL A 260 -31.47 -1.50 9.67
N ILE A 261 -30.66 -0.81 10.46
CA ILE A 261 -30.78 0.64 10.67
C ILE A 261 -29.48 1.31 10.24
N LEU A 262 -29.56 2.18 9.23
CA LEU A 262 -28.46 2.97 8.70
C LEU A 262 -28.74 4.44 9.08
N THR A 263 -28.03 4.98 10.08
CA THR A 263 -28.20 6.37 10.54
C THR A 263 -26.95 6.91 11.28
N HIS A 264 -26.99 8.14 11.78
CA HIS A 264 -26.02 8.63 12.77
C HIS A 264 -26.37 8.11 14.17
N GLY A 265 -25.41 8.02 15.08
CA GLY A 265 -25.68 7.60 16.46
C GLY A 265 -24.69 8.15 17.47
N LEU A 266 -25.02 7.93 18.73
CA LEU A 266 -24.20 8.14 19.91
C LEU A 266 -24.24 6.87 20.77
N GLU A 267 -23.52 6.84 21.88
CA GLU A 267 -23.51 5.68 22.77
C GLU A 267 -24.94 5.32 23.25
N GLY A 268 -25.49 4.21 22.74
CA GLY A 268 -26.81 3.70 23.11
C GLY A 268 -28.02 4.31 22.40
N GLU A 269 -27.82 5.30 21.52
CA GLU A 269 -28.89 6.06 20.86
C GLU A 269 -28.64 6.26 19.36
N ILE A 270 -29.71 6.31 18.57
CA ILE A 270 -29.69 6.54 17.11
C ILE A 270 -30.47 7.80 16.75
N TYR A 271 -30.02 8.51 15.72
CA TYR A 271 -30.68 9.74 15.24
C TYR A 271 -31.81 9.45 14.24
N GLY A 272 -32.92 10.16 14.40
CA GLY A 272 -33.87 10.43 13.34
C GLY A 272 -33.35 11.46 12.33
N SER A 273 -33.97 11.54 11.16
CA SER A 273 -33.64 12.55 10.15
C SER A 273 -33.89 13.99 10.61
N ASP A 274 -34.68 14.17 11.66
CA ASP A 274 -34.95 15.43 12.35
C ASP A 274 -33.93 15.79 13.43
N GLY A 275 -32.90 14.95 13.64
CA GLY A 275 -31.90 15.12 14.70
C GLY A 275 -32.38 14.68 16.09
N GLY A 276 -33.60 14.15 16.21
CA GLY A 276 -34.09 13.58 17.47
C GLY A 276 -33.41 12.25 17.78
N LEU A 277 -33.18 11.98 19.07
CA LEU A 277 -32.53 10.74 19.54
C LEU A 277 -33.58 9.66 19.88
N VAL A 278 -33.27 8.41 19.55
CA VAL A 278 -34.06 7.22 19.88
C VAL A 278 -33.17 6.18 20.53
N SER A 279 -33.55 5.71 21.72
CA SER A 279 -32.85 4.64 22.42
C SER A 279 -32.87 3.33 21.62
N VAL A 280 -31.68 2.77 21.39
CA VAL A 280 -31.51 1.46 20.72
C VAL A 280 -32.18 0.34 21.53
N GLN A 281 -32.10 0.41 22.86
CA GLN A 281 -32.72 -0.57 23.75
C GLN A 281 -34.25 -0.60 23.59
N LYS A 282 -34.87 0.58 23.43
CA LYS A 282 -36.32 0.69 23.16
C LYS A 282 -36.71 0.07 21.83
N VAL A 283 -35.88 0.24 20.80
CA VAL A 283 -36.09 -0.38 19.48
C VAL A 283 -36.01 -1.91 19.55
N ILE A 284 -35.03 -2.44 20.28
CA ILE A 284 -34.85 -3.89 20.45
C ILE A 284 -35.98 -4.52 21.26
N GLN A 285 -36.42 -3.85 22.34
CA GLN A 285 -37.51 -4.33 23.19
C GLN A 285 -38.81 -4.54 22.41
N LEU A 286 -39.09 -3.75 21.38
CA LEU A 286 -40.30 -3.88 20.56
C LEU A 286 -40.43 -5.23 19.86
N LEU A 287 -39.32 -5.93 19.62
CA LEU A 287 -39.36 -7.26 19.01
C LEU A 287 -39.14 -8.40 20.01
N ASP A 288 -38.96 -8.14 21.30
CA ASP A 288 -38.73 -9.22 22.28
C ASP A 288 -39.92 -10.18 22.45
N ALA A 289 -39.74 -11.24 23.24
CA ALA A 289 -40.76 -12.28 23.40
C ALA A 289 -42.06 -11.79 24.06
N VAL A 290 -42.04 -10.61 24.71
CA VAL A 290 -43.21 -10.02 25.37
C VAL A 290 -43.94 -9.07 24.42
N ASN A 291 -43.21 -8.20 23.74
CA ASN A 291 -43.77 -7.16 22.87
C ASN A 291 -44.09 -7.68 21.46
N CYS A 292 -43.47 -8.77 21.01
CA CYS A 292 -43.80 -9.45 19.76
C CYS A 292 -43.92 -10.98 19.96
N PRO A 293 -45.06 -11.47 20.49
CA PRO A 293 -45.26 -12.90 20.76
C PRO A 293 -45.11 -13.81 19.52
N ALA A 294 -45.39 -13.27 18.33
CA ALA A 294 -45.24 -13.98 17.05
C ALA A 294 -43.77 -14.38 16.73
N LEU A 295 -42.80 -13.70 17.36
CA LEU A 295 -41.36 -13.96 17.24
C LEU A 295 -40.77 -14.67 18.47
N LYS A 296 -41.60 -15.27 19.33
CA LYS A 296 -41.12 -16.07 20.47
C LYS A 296 -40.42 -17.35 19.98
N ASN A 297 -39.24 -17.66 20.53
CA ASN A 297 -38.39 -18.80 20.13
C ASN A 297 -37.93 -18.77 18.66
N LYS A 298 -37.90 -17.58 18.04
CA LYS A 298 -37.46 -17.34 16.67
C LYS A 298 -36.31 -16.34 16.69
N PRO A 299 -35.24 -16.49 15.89
CA PRO A 299 -34.12 -15.57 15.90
C PRO A 299 -34.51 -14.19 15.33
N LYS A 300 -34.14 -13.12 16.06
CA LYS A 300 -34.17 -11.73 15.59
C LYS A 300 -32.76 -11.21 15.40
N LEU A 301 -32.43 -10.76 14.20
CA LEU A 301 -31.12 -10.23 13.86
C LEU A 301 -31.22 -8.71 13.66
N PHE A 302 -30.39 -7.94 14.36
CA PHE A 302 -30.31 -6.48 14.22
C PHE A 302 -28.95 -6.07 13.68
N PHE A 303 -28.91 -5.34 12.57
CA PHE A 303 -27.68 -4.77 12.00
C PHE A 303 -27.74 -3.25 12.15
N LEU A 304 -26.88 -2.71 13.01
CA LEU A 304 -26.92 -1.30 13.40
C LEU A 304 -25.66 -0.59 12.90
N GLN A 305 -25.80 0.17 11.82
CA GLN A 305 -24.77 1.05 11.28
C GLN A 305 -24.98 2.46 11.82
N ALA A 306 -24.39 2.75 12.99
CA ALA A 306 -24.42 4.05 13.66
C ALA A 306 -23.20 4.19 14.59
N CYS A 307 -22.69 5.41 14.79
CA CYS A 307 -21.57 5.65 15.71
C CYS A 307 -22.01 5.38 17.17
N ARG A 308 -21.08 4.94 18.04
CA ARG A 308 -21.36 4.66 19.46
C ARG A 308 -20.49 5.49 20.41
N GLY A 309 -19.87 6.56 19.91
CA GLY A 309 -19.07 7.53 20.67
C GLY A 309 -18.24 8.43 19.74
N GLN A 310 -17.34 9.25 20.31
CA GLN A 310 -16.47 10.20 19.58
C GLN A 310 -14.98 9.78 19.57
N ARG A 311 -14.62 8.65 20.18
CA ARG A 311 -13.23 8.15 20.21
C ARG A 311 -12.94 7.34 18.95
N TYR A 312 -11.69 7.33 18.51
CA TYR A 312 -11.22 6.45 17.45
C TYR A 312 -10.53 5.24 18.06
N ASP A 313 -10.76 4.04 17.52
CA ASP A 313 -10.19 2.80 18.08
C ASP A 313 -8.75 2.65 17.58
N SER A 314 -7.81 2.82 18.51
CA SER A 314 -6.38 2.75 18.26
C SER A 314 -5.81 1.32 18.34
N GLY A 315 -6.62 0.31 18.73
CA GLY A 315 -6.15 -1.06 18.97
C GLY A 315 -5.25 -1.20 20.22
N HIS A 316 -5.06 -2.44 20.68
CA HIS A 316 -4.13 -2.82 21.78
C HIS A 316 -3.53 -4.22 21.51
N ASP A 317 -2.28 -4.44 21.96
CA ASP A 317 -1.53 -5.68 21.70
C ASP A 317 -1.98 -6.87 22.59
N VAL A 318 -2.13 -8.06 22.00
CA VAL A 318 -2.27 -9.34 22.72
C VAL A 318 -0.90 -10.03 22.74
N ILE A 319 -0.34 -10.21 23.93
CA ILE A 319 0.88 -11.00 24.15
C ILE A 319 0.45 -12.47 24.27
N ASP A 320 0.71 -13.28 23.25
CA ASP A 320 0.51 -14.72 23.36
C ASP A 320 1.77 -15.35 23.99
N SER A 321 1.65 -15.73 25.26
CA SER A 321 2.69 -16.45 25.99
C SER A 321 2.50 -17.94 25.75
N GLY A 322 3.47 -18.57 25.10
CA GLY A 322 3.42 -19.98 24.73
C GLY A 322 3.17 -20.95 25.89
N ASP A 323 2.50 -22.05 25.56
CA ASP A 323 2.23 -23.20 26.42
C ASP A 323 3.48 -23.72 27.13
N VAL A 324 3.42 -23.81 28.46
CA VAL A 324 4.22 -24.74 29.26
C VAL A 324 3.29 -25.54 30.17
N VAL A 325 3.27 -26.84 29.94
CA VAL A 325 2.58 -27.86 30.73
C VAL A 325 3.13 -27.88 32.17
N GLY A 326 2.24 -27.69 33.16
CA GLY A 326 2.55 -27.81 34.58
C GLY A 326 1.36 -28.31 35.39
N SER A 327 1.37 -29.60 35.71
CA SER A 327 0.39 -30.28 36.58
C SER A 327 0.38 -29.72 38.00
N ALA A 328 -0.80 -29.37 38.53
CA ALA A 328 -1.03 -29.28 39.97
C ALA A 328 -2.50 -29.59 40.33
N ASN A 329 -2.69 -30.79 40.86
CA ASN A 329 -3.90 -31.23 41.55
C ASN A 329 -4.32 -30.27 42.68
N ALA A 330 -5.57 -29.83 42.69
CA ALA A 330 -6.26 -29.43 43.92
C ALA A 330 -7.71 -29.92 43.88
N ARG A 331 -7.96 -31.07 44.50
CA ARG A 331 -9.30 -31.54 44.88
C ARG A 331 -9.95 -30.53 45.83
N CYS A 332 -11.19 -30.12 45.53
CA CYS A 332 -12.17 -29.83 46.58
C CYS A 332 -13.47 -30.57 46.26
N LYS A 333 -13.93 -31.29 47.27
CA LYS A 333 -15.02 -32.27 47.28
C LYS A 333 -16.36 -31.63 46.93
N LEU A 334 -17.10 -32.22 45.99
CA LEU A 334 -18.55 -32.05 45.91
C LEU A 334 -19.20 -33.24 46.64
N ASN A 335 -19.90 -32.95 47.74
CA ASN A 335 -20.75 -33.93 48.39
C ASN A 335 -22.03 -34.11 47.56
N SER A 336 -22.43 -35.37 47.45
CA SER A 336 -23.68 -35.89 46.90
C SER A 336 -24.93 -35.14 47.37
N LEU A 337 -25.81 -34.81 46.42
CA LEU A 337 -27.24 -34.62 46.65
C LEU A 337 -28.03 -35.33 45.54
N ASP A 338 -29.13 -35.96 45.97
CA ASP A 338 -29.89 -37.05 45.35
C ASP A 338 -30.64 -36.76 44.05
N GLU A 339 -30.95 -37.86 43.39
CA GLU A 339 -31.51 -38.07 42.05
C GLU A 339 -33.04 -37.84 41.89
N ASN A 340 -33.73 -37.08 42.74
CA ASN A 340 -35.21 -37.16 42.80
C ASN A 340 -36.09 -35.89 42.62
N ASP A 341 -35.58 -34.78 42.06
CA ASP A 341 -36.43 -33.59 41.79
C ASP A 341 -36.53 -33.18 40.30
N ALA A 342 -36.47 -34.15 39.40
CA ALA A 342 -36.50 -33.97 37.94
C ALA A 342 -37.85 -33.54 37.31
N ALA A 343 -38.82 -32.98 38.04
CA ALA A 343 -40.18 -32.77 37.51
C ALA A 343 -40.80 -31.36 37.61
N ALA A 344 -40.12 -30.32 38.12
CA ALA A 344 -40.80 -29.03 38.38
C ALA A 344 -40.06 -27.72 38.04
N LEU A 345 -39.03 -27.73 37.19
CA LEU A 345 -38.45 -26.49 36.66
C LEU A 345 -38.91 -26.26 35.22
N ARG A 346 -40.07 -25.60 35.04
CA ARG A 346 -40.40 -24.92 33.77
C ARG A 346 -39.24 -23.97 33.46
N ARG A 347 -38.40 -24.33 32.48
CA ARG A 347 -37.26 -23.52 32.02
C ARG A 347 -37.76 -22.13 31.63
N LYS A 348 -37.60 -21.13 32.50
CA LYS A 348 -37.93 -19.73 32.20
C LYS A 348 -36.95 -19.25 31.13
N VAL A 349 -37.43 -19.07 29.90
CA VAL A 349 -36.65 -18.44 28.84
C VAL A 349 -36.57 -16.94 29.15
N PRO A 350 -35.36 -16.33 29.18
CA PRO A 350 -35.20 -14.90 29.43
C PRO A 350 -36.00 -14.04 28.43
N THR A 351 -36.56 -12.92 28.89
CA THR A 351 -37.41 -12.02 28.08
C THR A 351 -36.77 -11.53 26.78
N GLN A 352 -35.44 -11.38 26.77
CA GLN A 352 -34.65 -10.93 25.62
C GLN A 352 -33.81 -12.04 24.97
N ALA A 353 -34.22 -13.31 25.11
CA ALA A 353 -33.62 -14.42 24.37
C ALA A 353 -33.93 -14.32 22.86
N ASP A 354 -33.18 -15.08 22.06
CA ASP A 354 -33.34 -15.20 20.61
C ASP A 354 -32.98 -13.92 19.82
N ILE A 355 -32.16 -13.03 20.38
CA ILE A 355 -31.77 -11.77 19.74
C ILE A 355 -30.26 -11.75 19.49
N LEU A 356 -29.83 -11.47 18.26
CA LEU A 356 -28.46 -11.11 17.90
C LEU A 356 -28.43 -9.67 17.41
N ILE A 357 -27.51 -8.87 17.93
CA ILE A 357 -27.30 -7.48 17.52
C ILE A 357 -25.86 -7.36 17.05
N ALA A 358 -25.66 -6.98 15.79
CA ALA A 358 -24.36 -6.64 15.25
C ALA A 358 -24.27 -5.11 15.12
N TYR A 359 -23.48 -4.49 15.99
CA TYR A 359 -23.10 -3.10 15.87
C TYR A 359 -21.91 -2.96 14.93
N SER A 360 -21.89 -1.90 14.12
CA SER A 360 -20.75 -1.65 13.23
C SER A 360 -19.45 -1.31 13.96
N THR A 361 -19.50 -0.94 15.24
CA THR A 361 -18.31 -0.64 16.07
C THR A 361 -18.60 -0.90 17.56
N THR A 362 -17.55 -1.04 18.37
CA THR A 362 -17.61 -1.22 19.83
C THR A 362 -18.05 0.07 20.56
N PRO A 363 -18.53 0.00 21.82
CA PRO A 363 -19.01 1.18 22.56
C PRO A 363 -17.90 2.22 22.74
N GLY A 364 -18.22 3.51 22.54
CA GLY A 364 -17.27 4.61 22.64
C GLY A 364 -16.58 5.02 21.33
N PHE A 365 -16.69 4.20 20.27
CA PHE A 365 -15.94 4.39 19.03
C PHE A 365 -16.78 4.85 17.83
N VAL A 366 -16.12 5.50 16.86
CA VAL A 366 -16.71 5.98 15.60
C VAL A 366 -16.89 4.83 14.61
N SER A 367 -17.93 4.89 13.76
CA SER A 367 -18.10 3.95 12.66
C SER A 367 -17.79 4.58 11.30
N TRP A 368 -16.91 3.93 10.56
CA TRP A 368 -16.30 4.44 9.33
C TRP A 368 -17.16 4.24 8.08
N ARG A 369 -17.07 5.21 7.17
CA ARG A 369 -17.87 5.26 5.93
C ARG A 369 -17.02 5.76 4.77
N ASN A 370 -17.29 5.23 3.58
CA ASN A 370 -16.84 5.82 2.32
C ASN A 370 -18.02 6.59 1.69
N SER A 371 -17.81 7.87 1.37
CA SER A 371 -18.84 8.78 0.84
C SER A 371 -19.37 8.42 -0.55
N LEU A 372 -18.68 7.53 -1.29
CA LEU A 372 -19.03 7.12 -2.65
C LEU A 372 -19.40 5.63 -2.77
N ARG A 373 -18.98 4.75 -1.85
CA ARG A 373 -19.13 3.29 -2.00
C ARG A 373 -20.07 2.63 -0.99
N GLY A 374 -20.37 3.27 0.15
CA GLY A 374 -21.09 2.65 1.28
C GLY A 374 -20.21 2.43 2.52
N THR A 375 -20.72 1.78 3.56
CA THR A 375 -19.98 1.53 4.82
C THR A 375 -19.26 0.19 4.83
N TRP A 376 -18.10 0.14 5.49
CA TRP A 376 -17.27 -1.07 5.52
C TRP A 376 -17.95 -2.28 6.14
N PHE A 377 -18.72 -2.05 7.21
CA PHE A 377 -19.47 -3.10 7.88
C PHE A 377 -20.58 -3.65 6.99
N ILE A 378 -21.37 -2.82 6.31
CA ILE A 378 -22.47 -3.31 5.46
C ILE A 378 -21.94 -4.01 4.20
N GLN A 379 -20.85 -3.50 3.62
CA GLN A 379 -20.19 -4.17 2.49
C GLN A 379 -19.61 -5.53 2.91
N ALA A 380 -18.89 -5.60 4.04
CA ALA A 380 -18.33 -6.85 4.54
C ALA A 380 -19.43 -7.88 4.86
N VAL A 381 -20.55 -7.45 5.46
CA VAL A 381 -21.72 -8.31 5.65
C VAL A 381 -22.23 -8.85 4.31
N CYS A 382 -22.35 -8.01 3.28
CA CYS A 382 -22.83 -8.46 1.97
C CYS A 382 -21.88 -9.43 1.28
N GLU A 383 -20.57 -9.20 1.35
CA GLU A 383 -19.53 -10.07 0.78
C GLU A 383 -19.51 -11.44 1.48
N VAL A 384 -19.32 -11.43 2.80
CA VAL A 384 -19.19 -12.66 3.61
C VAL A 384 -20.47 -13.49 3.57
N PHE A 385 -21.65 -12.86 3.70
CA PHE A 385 -22.90 -13.61 3.70
C PHE A 385 -23.25 -14.15 2.31
N SER A 386 -22.91 -13.43 1.23
CA SER A 386 -23.13 -13.97 -0.13
C SER A 386 -22.27 -15.20 -0.41
N GLU A 387 -21.03 -15.19 0.09
CA GLU A 387 -20.04 -16.23 -0.19
C GLU A 387 -20.18 -17.46 0.73
N TYR A 388 -20.48 -17.26 2.01
CA TYR A 388 -20.33 -18.31 3.04
C TYR A 388 -21.64 -18.72 3.75
N ALA A 389 -22.74 -17.98 3.60
CA ALA A 389 -23.99 -18.27 4.34
C ALA A 389 -24.63 -19.64 4.03
N TRP A 390 -24.20 -20.29 2.96
CA TRP A 390 -24.63 -21.64 2.59
C TRP A 390 -23.93 -22.75 3.39
N LYS A 391 -22.73 -22.48 3.94
CA LYS A 391 -21.94 -23.49 4.67
C LYS A 391 -21.74 -23.17 6.15
N GLU A 392 -21.79 -21.90 6.55
CA GLU A 392 -21.48 -21.45 7.91
C GLU A 392 -22.70 -20.86 8.65
N GLU A 393 -22.72 -20.96 9.98
CA GLU A 393 -23.72 -20.29 10.83
C GLU A 393 -23.43 -18.80 11.02
N VAL A 394 -24.48 -18.04 11.37
CA VAL A 394 -24.46 -16.57 11.48
C VAL A 394 -23.35 -16.03 12.38
N LEU A 395 -23.01 -16.72 13.49
CA LEU A 395 -21.93 -16.28 14.37
C LEU A 395 -20.55 -16.43 13.71
N HIS A 396 -20.29 -17.53 13.01
CA HIS A 396 -19.06 -17.70 12.23
C HIS A 396 -18.98 -16.71 11.07
N LEU A 397 -20.11 -16.43 10.40
CA LEU A 397 -20.17 -15.35 9.42
C LEU A 397 -19.78 -14.01 10.05
N PHE A 398 -20.23 -13.70 11.27
CA PHE A 398 -19.81 -12.48 11.96
C PHE A 398 -18.35 -12.50 12.41
N THR A 399 -17.78 -13.66 12.74
CA THR A 399 -16.32 -13.78 12.96
C THR A 399 -15.55 -13.42 11.68
N ARG A 400 -16.01 -13.90 10.52
CA ARG A 400 -15.43 -13.51 9.22
C ARG A 400 -15.68 -12.04 8.86
N VAL A 401 -16.86 -11.51 9.18
CA VAL A 401 -17.12 -10.06 9.01
C VAL A 401 -16.18 -9.26 9.90
N ASN A 402 -15.92 -9.70 11.13
CA ASN A 402 -14.96 -9.05 12.02
C ASN A 402 -13.55 -9.09 11.44
N ASP A 403 -13.12 -10.22 10.88
CA ASP A 403 -11.83 -10.35 10.17
C ASP A 403 -11.73 -9.42 8.94
N VAL A 404 -12.78 -9.38 8.12
CA VAL A 404 -12.87 -8.50 6.94
C VAL A 404 -12.96 -7.01 7.31
N VAL A 405 -13.53 -6.65 8.45
CA VAL A 405 -13.64 -5.25 8.90
C VAL A 405 -12.42 -4.83 9.71
N ALA A 406 -11.81 -5.72 10.49
CA ALA A 406 -10.56 -5.48 11.21
C ALA A 406 -9.36 -5.33 10.25
N SER A 407 -9.40 -6.00 9.10
CA SER A 407 -8.44 -5.79 7.99
C SER A 407 -8.67 -4.50 7.20
N LYS A 408 -9.75 -3.74 7.47
CA LYS A 408 -10.01 -2.42 6.89
C LYS A 408 -9.55 -1.31 7.85
N MET A 409 -8.58 -0.49 7.43
CA MET A 409 -7.99 0.58 8.25
C MET A 409 -8.36 1.98 7.74
N SER A 410 -8.72 2.89 8.66
CA SER A 410 -9.11 4.27 8.33
C SER A 410 -7.92 5.18 8.06
N SER A 411 -8.20 6.34 7.45
CA SER A 411 -7.20 7.35 7.04
C SER A 411 -6.31 7.84 8.19
N CYS A 412 -6.73 7.70 9.45
CA CYS A 412 -5.99 8.09 10.65
C CYS A 412 -5.40 6.91 11.45
N GLY A 413 -5.28 5.72 10.84
CA GLY A 413 -4.72 4.52 11.49
C GLY A 413 -5.65 3.86 12.51
N SER A 414 -6.92 4.28 12.57
CA SER A 414 -7.91 3.69 13.47
C SER A 414 -8.59 2.51 12.81
N VAL A 415 -8.80 1.45 13.59
CA VAL A 415 -9.45 0.22 13.15
C VAL A 415 -10.94 0.24 13.51
N GLN A 416 -11.72 -0.65 12.92
CA GLN A 416 -13.10 -0.89 13.33
C GLN A 416 -13.26 -2.37 13.57
N VAL A 417 -13.87 -2.73 14.71
CA VAL A 417 -14.30 -4.11 14.95
C VAL A 417 -15.80 -4.08 15.20
N PRO A 418 -16.61 -4.75 14.37
CA PRO A 418 -18.02 -4.92 14.64
C PRO A 418 -18.22 -5.72 15.93
N GLU A 419 -19.24 -5.37 16.70
CA GLU A 419 -19.57 -6.06 17.95
C GLU A 419 -20.87 -6.87 17.76
N PRO A 420 -20.79 -8.20 17.54
CA PRO A 420 -21.95 -9.08 17.58
C PRO A 420 -22.28 -9.48 19.03
N CYS A 421 -23.35 -8.92 19.60
CA CYS A 421 -23.91 -9.34 20.88
C CYS A 421 -25.00 -10.40 20.65
N SER A 422 -24.72 -11.67 21.00
CA SER A 422 -25.66 -12.78 20.85
C SER A 422 -26.38 -13.14 22.16
N ARG A 423 -27.69 -13.32 22.08
CA ARG A 423 -28.55 -13.94 23.12
C ARG A 423 -29.32 -15.13 22.56
N LEU A 424 -28.76 -15.78 21.54
CA LEU A 424 -29.33 -16.92 20.84
C LEU A 424 -29.06 -18.22 21.63
N PRO A 425 -30.09 -18.91 22.15
CA PRO A 425 -29.93 -20.25 22.73
C PRO A 425 -29.66 -21.39 21.72
N PHE A 426 -29.81 -21.14 20.41
CA PHE A 426 -29.61 -22.14 19.35
C PHE A 426 -28.83 -21.55 18.17
N ILE A 427 -28.26 -22.41 17.32
CA ILE A 427 -27.49 -22.01 16.14
C ILE A 427 -28.43 -21.48 15.05
N VAL A 428 -28.07 -20.37 14.42
CA VAL A 428 -28.80 -19.82 13.25
C VAL A 428 -28.00 -20.10 11.98
N ARG A 429 -28.57 -20.89 11.06
CA ARG A 429 -28.03 -21.12 9.72
C ARG A 429 -28.96 -20.53 8.67
N LEU A 430 -28.42 -19.73 7.75
CA LEU A 430 -29.20 -19.03 6.72
C LEU A 430 -29.30 -19.82 5.40
N ALA A 431 -28.60 -20.95 5.29
CA ALA A 431 -28.44 -21.78 4.09
C ALA A 431 -29.76 -22.24 3.43
N ILE A 432 -29.71 -22.49 2.12
CA ILE A 432 -30.81 -22.98 1.28
C ILE A 432 -30.51 -24.45 0.91
N PHE A 433 -31.08 -25.42 1.62
CA PHE A 433 -30.86 -26.84 1.32
C PHE A 433 -31.96 -27.44 0.44
N PHE A 434 -31.56 -28.24 -0.56
CA PHE A 434 -32.45 -29.12 -1.33
C PHE A 434 -32.24 -30.56 -0.87
N TRP A 435 -33.32 -31.26 -0.51
CA TRP A 435 -33.22 -32.65 -0.06
C TRP A 435 -33.04 -33.58 -1.28
N LYS A 436 -31.85 -34.16 -1.45
CA LYS A 436 -31.64 -35.33 -2.32
C LYS A 436 -30.94 -36.43 -1.51
N HIS A 437 -31.67 -37.50 -1.24
CA HIS A 437 -31.13 -38.71 -0.60
C HIS A 437 -30.03 -39.35 -1.47
N ARG A 438 -28.88 -39.69 -0.87
CA ARG A 438 -27.98 -40.75 -1.39
C ARG A 438 -27.36 -41.58 -0.24
N PRO A 439 -27.05 -42.86 -0.50
CA PRO A 439 -26.60 -43.82 0.51
C PRO A 439 -25.07 -43.87 0.67
N ALA A 440 -24.64 -44.44 1.79
CA ALA A 440 -23.28 -44.50 2.36
C ALA A 440 -22.36 -45.57 1.72
N VAL A 441 -21.09 -45.63 2.24
CA VAL A 441 -20.04 -46.70 2.17
C VAL A 441 -18.85 -46.30 1.26
N LEU A 442 -17.54 -46.40 1.58
CA LEU A 442 -16.71 -47.00 2.65
C LEU A 442 -15.33 -46.29 2.73
N SER A 443 -14.64 -46.43 3.87
CA SER A 443 -13.27 -46.00 4.16
C SER A 443 -12.23 -47.12 3.93
N ASP A 444 -10.99 -46.77 3.53
CA ASP A 444 -9.72 -47.07 4.25
C ASP A 444 -8.44 -47.14 3.38
N CYS A 445 -7.35 -46.62 3.99
CA CYS A 445 -5.92 -46.96 3.90
C CYS A 445 -5.09 -46.70 2.62
N SER A 446 -4.16 -45.74 2.67
CA SER A 446 -2.76 -45.96 3.12
C SER A 446 -1.82 -44.82 2.70
N SER A 447 -1.29 -44.13 3.71
CA SER A 447 -0.18 -43.18 3.62
C SER A 447 1.14 -43.93 3.43
N ILE A 448 1.84 -43.68 2.31
CA ILE A 448 3.30 -43.80 2.06
C ILE A 448 3.59 -43.86 0.55
N LEU A 449 2.61 -44.19 -0.30
CA LEU A 449 2.74 -44.15 -1.77
C LEU A 449 2.42 -42.79 -2.41
N LEU A 450 1.89 -41.83 -1.64
CA LEU A 450 1.43 -40.53 -2.17
C LEU A 450 2.58 -39.58 -2.50
N ASN A 451 3.74 -39.68 -1.84
CA ASN A 451 4.85 -38.74 -2.07
C ASN A 451 5.64 -39.03 -3.35
N ILE A 452 5.64 -40.26 -3.86
CA ILE A 452 6.25 -40.60 -5.16
C ILE A 452 5.26 -40.35 -6.30
N ALA A 453 3.95 -40.48 -6.04
CA ALA A 453 2.89 -40.19 -7.00
C ALA A 453 2.66 -38.69 -7.23
N CYS A 454 2.82 -37.83 -6.21
CA CYS A 454 2.73 -36.37 -6.37
C CYS A 454 3.82 -35.81 -7.31
N TRP A 455 4.97 -36.46 -7.39
CA TRP A 455 6.11 -36.02 -8.22
C TRP A 455 5.91 -36.34 -9.71
N LEU A 456 5.45 -37.54 -10.06
CA LEU A 456 5.08 -37.87 -11.45
C LEU A 456 3.91 -37.00 -11.93
N VAL A 457 2.98 -36.65 -11.04
CA VAL A 457 1.82 -35.80 -11.37
C VAL A 457 2.21 -34.32 -11.55
N GLY A 458 3.23 -33.80 -10.86
CA GLY A 458 3.71 -32.43 -11.05
C GLY A 458 4.36 -32.21 -12.42
N TRP A 459 5.22 -33.15 -12.85
CA TRP A 459 5.91 -33.07 -14.13
C TRP A 459 5.00 -33.47 -15.32
N LEU A 460 4.14 -34.49 -15.16
CA LEU A 460 3.11 -34.80 -16.18
C LEU A 460 2.02 -33.73 -16.26
N LYS A 461 1.66 -33.01 -15.18
CA LYS A 461 0.69 -31.89 -15.26
C LYS A 461 1.23 -30.69 -16.03
N MET A 462 2.54 -30.47 -16.08
CA MET A 462 3.11 -29.31 -16.78
C MET A 462 3.05 -29.43 -18.30
N SER A 463 3.34 -30.60 -18.86
CA SER A 463 3.14 -30.83 -20.30
C SER A 463 1.63 -30.91 -20.64
N VAL A 464 0.81 -31.26 -19.66
CA VAL A 464 -0.65 -31.40 -19.80
C VAL A 464 -1.42 -30.08 -19.70
N MET A 465 -0.97 -29.06 -18.94
CA MET A 465 -1.71 -27.79 -18.84
C MET A 465 -1.71 -26.98 -20.14
N PHE A 466 -0.61 -27.02 -20.91
CA PHE A 466 -0.55 -26.35 -22.21
C PHE A 466 -1.10 -27.21 -23.36
N SER A 467 -1.07 -28.55 -23.25
CA SER A 467 -1.71 -29.45 -24.22
C SER A 467 -3.23 -29.63 -24.00
N GLN A 468 -3.78 -29.11 -22.90
CA GLN A 468 -5.22 -29.12 -22.59
C GLN A 468 -5.92 -27.77 -22.76
N ILE A 469 -5.29 -26.79 -23.41
CA ILE A 469 -5.99 -25.56 -23.80
C ILE A 469 -7.07 -25.94 -24.81
N LYS A 470 -8.28 -26.14 -24.31
CA LYS A 470 -9.46 -26.30 -25.15
C LYS A 470 -9.83 -24.91 -25.61
N LEU A 471 -9.56 -24.63 -26.88
CA LEU A 471 -10.14 -23.48 -27.55
C LEU A 471 -11.67 -23.53 -27.34
N PRO A 472 -12.32 -22.37 -27.12
CA PRO A 472 -13.77 -22.33 -27.05
C PRO A 472 -14.38 -23.04 -28.28
N PRO A 473 -15.50 -23.75 -28.12
CA PRO A 473 -16.10 -24.52 -29.22
C PRO A 473 -16.32 -23.64 -30.46
N GLY A 474 -15.68 -24.00 -31.58
CA GLY A 474 -15.81 -23.29 -32.85
C GLY A 474 -14.80 -22.16 -33.09
N ILE A 475 -13.84 -21.91 -32.19
CA ILE A 475 -12.73 -20.96 -32.42
C ILE A 475 -11.47 -21.73 -32.82
N THR A 476 -10.85 -21.33 -33.93
CA THR A 476 -9.55 -21.83 -34.40
C THR A 476 -8.38 -21.13 -33.71
N PHE A 477 -7.20 -21.73 -33.76
CA PHE A 477 -5.99 -21.10 -33.20
C PHE A 477 -5.64 -19.80 -33.91
N ASP A 478 -5.81 -19.73 -35.23
CA ASP A 478 -5.55 -18.52 -36.01
C ASP A 478 -6.51 -17.38 -35.63
N GLU A 479 -7.81 -17.68 -35.45
CA GLU A 479 -8.79 -16.71 -34.95
C GLU A 479 -8.46 -16.20 -33.54
N LEU A 480 -7.88 -17.05 -32.70
CA LEU A 480 -7.41 -16.65 -31.37
C LEU A 480 -6.24 -15.67 -31.45
N ILE A 481 -5.27 -15.95 -32.32
CA ILE A 481 -4.11 -15.09 -32.54
C ILE A 481 -4.56 -13.74 -33.08
N ASP A 482 -5.48 -13.72 -34.05
CA ASP A 482 -5.98 -12.46 -34.60
C ASP A 482 -6.79 -11.66 -33.57
N SER A 483 -7.60 -12.34 -32.75
CA SER A 483 -8.23 -11.73 -31.56
C SER A 483 -7.21 -11.14 -30.58
N ALA A 484 -6.07 -11.81 -30.37
CA ALA A 484 -4.97 -11.31 -29.54
C ALA A 484 -4.35 -10.02 -30.09
N LYS A 485 -4.11 -9.99 -31.40
CA LYS A 485 -3.57 -8.82 -32.09
C LYS A 485 -4.56 -7.65 -32.06
N ASP A 486 -5.83 -7.91 -32.28
CA ASP A 486 -6.90 -6.90 -32.22
C ASP A 486 -7.03 -6.34 -30.81
N TRP A 487 -7.06 -7.21 -29.79
CA TRP A 487 -7.10 -6.80 -28.40
C TRP A 487 -5.90 -5.93 -28.04
N ALA A 488 -4.69 -6.34 -28.42
CA ALA A 488 -3.46 -5.61 -28.16
C ALA A 488 -3.47 -4.21 -28.79
N GLN A 489 -3.98 -4.07 -30.02
CA GLN A 489 -4.14 -2.77 -30.68
C GLN A 489 -5.16 -1.89 -29.96
N ILE A 490 -6.34 -2.42 -29.62
CA ILE A 490 -7.42 -1.67 -28.96
C ILE A 490 -7.02 -1.18 -27.56
N HIS A 491 -6.23 -1.97 -26.83
CA HIS A 491 -5.85 -1.68 -25.44
C HIS A 491 -4.47 -1.00 -25.31
N GLY A 492 -3.84 -0.64 -26.43
CA GLY A 492 -2.60 0.14 -26.45
C GLY A 492 -1.35 -0.67 -26.11
N LEU A 493 -1.36 -2.00 -26.27
CA LEU A 493 -0.18 -2.87 -26.17
C LEU A 493 0.67 -2.73 -27.45
N CYS A 494 1.21 -1.53 -27.67
CA CYS A 494 1.82 -1.11 -28.93
C CYS A 494 3.12 -0.34 -28.72
N ILE A 495 3.94 -0.32 -29.77
CA ILE A 495 5.18 0.46 -29.88
C ILE A 495 5.25 1.10 -31.27
N ARG A 496 6.09 2.11 -31.46
CA ARG A 496 6.34 2.62 -32.81
C ARG A 496 7.24 1.68 -33.62
N PRO A 497 7.00 1.53 -34.94
CA PRO A 497 7.88 0.76 -35.81
C PRO A 497 9.31 1.31 -35.83
N PRO A 498 10.33 0.47 -36.08
CA PRO A 498 11.69 0.93 -36.32
C PRO A 498 11.73 1.97 -37.45
N GLY A 499 12.47 3.06 -37.27
CA GLY A 499 12.60 4.12 -38.27
C GLY A 499 11.37 5.02 -38.46
N LYS A 500 10.26 4.79 -37.73
CA LYS A 500 9.01 5.57 -37.84
C LYS A 500 8.56 6.14 -36.49
N PHE A 501 9.46 6.83 -35.79
CA PHE A 501 9.23 7.31 -34.43
C PHE A 501 8.68 8.75 -34.34
N GLU A 502 8.65 9.50 -35.45
CA GLU A 502 8.11 10.86 -35.51
C GLU A 502 6.60 10.90 -35.75
N ASN A 503 6.06 9.87 -36.43
CA ASN A 503 4.63 9.76 -36.69
C ASN A 503 3.92 9.08 -35.51
N SER A 504 2.87 9.72 -34.97
CA SER A 504 2.06 9.13 -33.90
C SER A 504 0.86 8.33 -34.42
N ASP A 505 0.56 8.43 -35.71
CA ASP A 505 -0.52 7.68 -36.36
C ASP A 505 -0.09 6.25 -36.73
N GLU A 506 1.23 5.96 -36.67
CA GLU A 506 1.80 4.65 -37.00
C GLU A 506 2.29 3.92 -35.76
N VAL A 507 1.63 2.81 -35.44
CA VAL A 507 2.00 1.91 -34.35
C VAL A 507 2.04 0.47 -34.85
N GLN A 508 2.81 -0.37 -34.16
CA GLN A 508 2.80 -1.81 -34.32
C GLN A 508 2.62 -2.48 -32.96
N LEU A 509 2.30 -3.77 -32.97
CA LEU A 509 2.21 -4.57 -31.76
C LEU A 509 3.53 -4.55 -30.99
N ALA A 510 3.46 -4.32 -29.68
CA ALA A 510 4.55 -4.68 -28.78
C ALA A 510 4.62 -6.20 -28.72
N PRO A 511 5.78 -6.87 -28.84
CA PRO A 511 5.86 -8.32 -28.70
C PRO A 511 5.34 -8.78 -27.33
N PHE A 512 4.46 -9.76 -27.30
CA PHE A 512 3.90 -10.35 -26.08
C PHE A 512 3.70 -11.85 -26.23
N THR A 513 3.70 -12.60 -25.13
CA THR A 513 3.33 -14.01 -25.13
C THR A 513 1.81 -14.18 -25.23
N LEU A 514 1.36 -15.26 -25.88
CA LEU A 514 -0.06 -15.55 -25.99
C LEU A 514 -0.65 -15.97 -24.64
N LEU A 515 0.14 -16.70 -23.86
CA LEU A 515 -0.22 -17.29 -22.58
C LEU A 515 0.80 -16.88 -21.51
N PRO A 516 0.39 -16.81 -20.23
CA PRO A 516 1.32 -16.52 -19.15
C PRO A 516 2.30 -17.67 -18.93
N SER A 517 3.60 -17.37 -18.83
CA SER A 517 4.62 -18.41 -18.62
C SER A 517 4.68 -18.89 -17.16
N PRO A 518 4.92 -20.20 -16.92
CA PRO A 518 5.04 -20.74 -15.57
C PRO A 518 6.18 -20.10 -14.76
N PHE A 519 5.93 -19.84 -13.48
CA PHE A 519 6.94 -19.32 -12.57
C PHE A 519 6.73 -19.87 -11.15
N SER A 520 7.80 -20.24 -10.45
CA SER A 520 7.71 -20.75 -9.08
C SER A 520 7.16 -19.68 -8.13
N LYS A 521 6.10 -20.00 -7.37
CA LYS A 521 5.55 -19.07 -6.38
C LYS A 521 6.58 -18.67 -5.32
N SER A 522 7.40 -19.60 -4.85
CA SER A 522 8.44 -19.30 -3.84
C SER A 522 9.51 -18.34 -4.37
N CYS A 523 9.93 -18.52 -5.63
CA CYS A 523 10.86 -17.61 -6.30
C CYS A 523 10.22 -16.23 -6.51
N PHE A 524 8.96 -16.18 -6.93
CA PHE A 524 8.21 -14.93 -7.10
C PHE A 524 8.10 -14.17 -5.77
N ASP A 525 7.63 -14.83 -4.71
CA ASP A 525 7.50 -14.22 -3.38
C ASP A 525 8.87 -13.72 -2.87
N THR A 526 9.95 -14.48 -3.10
CA THR A 526 11.32 -14.05 -2.73
C THR A 526 11.73 -12.77 -3.47
N ALA A 527 11.46 -12.69 -4.78
CA ALA A 527 11.77 -11.51 -5.57
C ALA A 527 11.01 -10.27 -5.07
N ILE A 528 9.71 -10.45 -4.80
CA ILE A 528 8.83 -9.40 -4.28
C ILE A 528 9.33 -8.94 -2.90
N ASN A 529 9.62 -9.86 -1.98
CA ASN A 529 10.08 -9.56 -0.61
C ASN A 529 11.43 -8.82 -0.56
N LEU A 530 12.31 -9.05 -1.53
CA LEU A 530 13.60 -8.35 -1.64
C LEU A 530 13.46 -6.90 -2.12
N HIS A 531 12.38 -6.60 -2.84
CA HIS A 531 12.12 -5.30 -3.46
C HIS A 531 11.08 -4.47 -2.69
N GLN A 532 10.11 -5.11 -2.05
CA GLN A 532 8.93 -4.46 -1.47
C GLN A 532 8.90 -4.57 0.05
N PHE A 533 8.21 -3.60 0.64
CA PHE A 533 7.92 -3.57 2.06
C PHE A 533 6.66 -4.40 2.35
N ILE A 534 6.79 -5.59 2.91
CA ILE A 534 5.62 -6.28 3.47
C ILE A 534 5.31 -5.68 4.84
N ALA A 535 4.36 -4.74 4.88
CA ALA A 535 3.82 -4.15 6.11
C ALA A 535 2.79 -5.06 6.81
N PHE A 536 2.89 -6.39 6.69
CA PHE A 536 1.81 -7.28 7.11
C PHE A 536 1.95 -7.89 8.51
N GLU A 537 3.00 -7.58 9.25
CA GLU A 537 3.10 -7.98 10.66
C GLU A 537 3.60 -6.82 11.50
N LEU A 538 2.95 -6.59 12.65
CA LEU A 538 3.34 -5.61 13.66
C LEU A 538 4.73 -5.89 14.28
N ASP A 539 5.52 -6.82 13.74
CA ASP A 539 6.88 -7.12 14.23
C ASP A 539 7.92 -7.44 13.14
N ALA A 540 7.68 -7.08 11.87
CA ALA A 540 8.71 -7.20 10.84
C ALA A 540 8.76 -5.97 9.93
N THR A 541 9.40 -4.89 10.39
CA THR A 541 9.99 -3.91 9.46
C THR A 541 11.18 -4.57 8.77
N ARG A 542 10.95 -5.45 7.79
CA ARG A 542 12.02 -5.89 6.91
C ARG A 542 12.41 -4.69 6.04
N PRO A 543 13.68 -4.25 6.07
CA PRO A 543 14.12 -3.13 5.25
C PRO A 543 13.94 -3.51 3.78
N VAL A 544 13.65 -2.51 2.95
CA VAL A 544 13.62 -2.64 1.49
C VAL A 544 15.04 -2.95 1.01
N ALA A 545 15.42 -4.23 1.03
CA ALA A 545 16.82 -4.65 1.00
C ALA A 545 17.57 -4.08 -0.22
N MET A 546 17.00 -4.26 -1.41
CA MET A 546 17.62 -3.74 -2.64
C MET A 546 17.61 -2.22 -2.71
N MET A 547 16.48 -1.55 -2.43
CA MET A 547 16.44 -0.09 -2.54
C MET A 547 17.33 0.60 -1.51
N ALA A 548 17.40 0.09 -0.29
CA ALA A 548 18.21 0.65 0.79
C ALA A 548 19.71 0.50 0.52
N VAL A 549 20.15 -0.69 0.07
CA VAL A 549 21.56 -0.93 -0.29
C VAL A 549 22.00 0.01 -1.42
N TYR A 550 21.24 0.10 -2.49
CA TYR A 550 21.60 0.98 -3.60
C TYR A 550 21.45 2.47 -3.26
N HIS A 551 20.57 2.82 -2.31
CA HIS A 551 20.52 4.17 -1.77
C HIS A 551 21.82 4.53 -1.05
N GLN A 552 22.32 3.66 -0.17
CA GLN A 552 23.60 3.89 0.51
C GLN A 552 24.76 4.07 -0.48
N ILE A 553 24.85 3.17 -1.48
CA ILE A 553 25.88 3.25 -2.51
C ILE A 553 25.79 4.58 -3.26
N ALA A 554 24.59 5.03 -3.62
CA ALA A 554 24.40 6.27 -4.37
C ALA A 554 24.94 7.51 -3.63
N PHE A 555 24.94 7.52 -2.29
CA PHE A 555 25.41 8.63 -1.47
C PHE A 555 26.82 8.45 -0.89
N ASP A 556 27.44 7.28 -1.06
CA ASP A 556 28.79 6.98 -0.58
C ASP A 556 29.84 7.38 -1.63
N TYR A 557 30.34 8.61 -1.53
CA TYR A 557 31.32 9.16 -2.47
C TYR A 557 32.60 8.34 -2.53
N ASP A 558 33.20 8.02 -1.38
CA ASP A 558 34.48 7.34 -1.30
C ASP A 558 34.36 5.92 -1.87
N PHE A 559 33.30 5.19 -1.49
CA PHE A 559 33.03 3.87 -2.05
C PHE A 559 32.81 3.92 -3.56
N MET A 560 32.01 4.88 -4.06
CA MET A 560 31.74 5.00 -5.49
C MET A 560 33.00 5.38 -6.28
N GLU A 561 33.85 6.27 -5.74
CA GLU A 561 35.12 6.65 -6.37
C GLU A 561 36.08 5.47 -6.42
N GLU A 562 36.26 4.73 -5.31
CA GLU A 562 37.10 3.54 -5.26
C GLU A 562 36.61 2.48 -6.25
N ALA A 563 35.30 2.21 -6.26
CA ALA A 563 34.68 1.18 -7.08
C ALA A 563 34.81 1.45 -8.59
N LEU A 564 34.68 2.71 -9.01
CA LEU A 564 34.64 3.09 -10.42
C LEU A 564 35.96 3.64 -10.97
N SER A 565 36.92 4.04 -10.12
CA SER A 565 38.23 4.53 -10.56
C SER A 565 38.93 3.63 -11.60
N PRO A 566 38.94 2.30 -11.44
CA PRO A 566 39.53 1.41 -12.45
C PRO A 566 38.78 1.43 -13.79
N VAL A 567 37.44 1.58 -13.75
CA VAL A 567 36.56 1.59 -14.93
C VAL A 567 36.70 2.89 -15.72
N MET A 568 36.81 4.03 -15.02
CA MET A 568 36.92 5.36 -15.63
C MET A 568 38.17 5.55 -16.50
N LEU A 569 39.18 4.70 -16.33
CA LEU A 569 40.40 4.72 -17.15
C LEU A 569 40.16 4.23 -18.59
N SER A 570 39.15 3.38 -18.80
CA SER A 570 38.85 2.75 -20.09
C SER A 570 37.45 3.05 -20.61
N ASP A 571 36.54 3.58 -19.79
CA ASP A 571 35.18 3.94 -20.20
C ASP A 571 34.92 5.45 -20.07
N VAL A 572 34.90 6.14 -21.23
CA VAL A 572 34.66 7.59 -21.32
C VAL A 572 33.25 7.96 -20.85
N PHE A 573 32.25 7.10 -21.09
CA PHE A 573 30.87 7.37 -20.69
C PHE A 573 30.75 7.36 -19.17
N VAL A 574 31.28 6.33 -18.52
CA VAL A 574 31.32 6.24 -17.04
C VAL A 574 32.13 7.39 -16.45
N SER A 575 33.27 7.74 -17.06
CA SER A 575 34.11 8.87 -16.62
C SER A 575 33.34 10.21 -16.64
N LYS A 576 32.56 10.48 -17.70
CA LYS A 576 31.73 11.69 -17.77
C LYS A 576 30.58 11.69 -16.76
N LEU A 577 29.89 10.55 -16.59
CA LEU A 577 28.85 10.42 -15.55
C LEU A 577 29.42 10.66 -14.15
N PHE A 578 30.60 10.10 -13.87
CA PHE A 578 31.29 10.29 -12.59
C PHE A 578 31.76 11.74 -12.39
N ALA A 579 32.20 12.43 -13.44
CA ALA A 579 32.54 13.84 -13.37
C ALA A 579 31.34 14.70 -12.92
N ILE A 580 30.13 14.37 -13.41
CA ILE A 580 28.88 15.02 -12.98
C ILE A 580 28.54 14.66 -11.54
N TYR A 581 28.64 13.39 -11.16
CA TYR A 581 28.46 12.95 -9.76
C TYR A 581 29.38 13.71 -8.80
N ARG A 582 30.67 13.81 -9.14
CA ARG A 582 31.66 14.57 -8.37
C ARG A 582 31.30 16.06 -8.29
N ALA A 583 30.81 16.66 -9.38
CA ALA A 583 30.37 18.05 -9.36
C ALA A 583 29.16 18.25 -8.44
N VAL A 584 28.16 17.35 -8.50
CA VAL A 584 26.96 17.38 -7.64
C VAL A 584 27.31 17.19 -6.17
N MET A 585 28.18 16.23 -5.85
CA MET A 585 28.61 15.97 -4.46
C MET A 585 29.41 17.13 -3.87
N LYS A 586 30.13 17.90 -4.70
CA LYS A 586 30.79 19.15 -4.28
C LYS A 586 29.81 20.33 -4.16
N HIS A 587 28.72 20.31 -4.91
CA HIS A 587 27.78 21.41 -5.03
C HIS A 587 26.68 21.36 -3.95
N GLY A 588 26.94 22.00 -2.82
CA GLY A 588 25.99 22.12 -1.71
C GLY A 588 25.79 20.81 -0.94
N ASN A 589 24.80 20.80 -0.04
CA ASN A 589 24.56 19.63 0.81
C ASN A 589 23.64 18.60 0.11
N MET A 590 24.21 17.76 -0.75
CA MET A 590 23.48 16.68 -1.45
C MET A 590 22.73 15.76 -0.48
N THR A 591 23.25 15.51 0.72
CA THR A 591 22.58 14.66 1.72
C THR A 591 21.22 15.19 2.18
N SER A 592 20.96 16.50 2.00
CA SER A 592 19.67 17.12 2.32
C SER A 592 18.71 17.23 1.13
N ARG A 593 19.17 16.92 -0.10
CA ARG A 593 18.35 17.02 -1.31
C ARG A 593 17.43 15.80 -1.43
N LEU A 594 16.19 16.04 -1.83
CA LEU A 594 15.25 14.98 -2.17
C LEU A 594 15.65 14.33 -3.50
N VAL A 595 15.62 13.00 -3.52
CA VAL A 595 15.85 12.18 -4.70
C VAL A 595 14.77 11.12 -4.81
N LEU A 596 14.35 10.82 -6.03
CA LEU A 596 13.44 9.72 -6.32
C LEU A 596 14.23 8.61 -7.05
N ASN A 597 14.09 7.38 -6.60
CA ASN A 597 14.58 6.20 -7.31
C ASN A 597 13.39 5.31 -7.63
N ILE A 598 13.16 5.07 -8.92
CA ILE A 598 12.23 4.04 -9.39
C ILE A 598 13.10 2.90 -9.90
N GLN A 599 13.19 1.83 -9.11
CA GLN A 599 14.09 0.72 -9.36
C GLN A 599 13.31 -0.45 -9.98
N ARG A 600 13.98 -1.22 -10.84
CA ARG A 600 13.53 -2.55 -11.25
C ARG A 600 14.64 -3.58 -11.05
N CYS A 601 14.42 -4.59 -10.22
CA CYS A 601 15.38 -5.68 -10.00
C CYS A 601 14.95 -6.88 -10.83
N ASP A 602 15.83 -7.34 -11.72
CA ASP A 602 15.54 -8.38 -12.68
C ASP A 602 16.18 -9.71 -12.24
N TYR A 603 15.41 -10.81 -12.36
CA TYR A 603 15.77 -12.13 -11.86
C TYR A 603 15.40 -13.23 -12.86
N MET A 604 16.14 -14.33 -12.86
CA MET A 604 15.79 -15.58 -13.53
C MET A 604 15.69 -16.69 -12.49
N MET A 605 14.84 -17.69 -12.75
CA MET A 605 14.92 -18.95 -12.01
C MET A 605 16.16 -19.72 -12.47
N GLN A 606 16.72 -20.54 -11.59
CA GLN A 606 17.74 -21.52 -11.92
C GLN A 606 17.26 -22.88 -11.44
N GLU A 607 17.36 -23.88 -12.31
CA GLU A 607 17.05 -25.27 -11.97
C GLU A 607 18.25 -25.88 -11.24
N GLU A 608 18.04 -26.36 -10.02
CA GLU A 608 19.10 -26.99 -9.21
C GLU A 608 19.15 -28.51 -9.48
N GLU A 609 20.28 -28.99 -10.00
CA GLU A 609 20.47 -30.40 -10.42
C GLU A 609 20.24 -31.41 -9.30
N ALA A 610 20.52 -31.03 -8.05
CA ALA A 610 20.53 -31.96 -6.92
C ALA A 610 19.14 -32.38 -6.43
N ASN A 611 18.10 -31.55 -6.61
CA ASN A 611 16.79 -31.74 -5.95
C ASN A 611 15.56 -31.34 -6.79
N SER A 612 15.70 -31.03 -8.08
CA SER A 612 14.60 -30.50 -8.92
C SER A 612 13.88 -29.30 -8.29
N SER A 613 14.61 -28.48 -7.53
CA SER A 613 14.14 -27.24 -6.92
C SER A 613 14.56 -26.04 -7.74
N TYR A 614 13.78 -24.96 -7.68
CA TYR A 614 14.15 -23.70 -8.33
C TYR A 614 14.75 -22.72 -7.32
N SER A 615 15.88 -22.11 -7.68
CA SER A 615 16.43 -20.96 -6.97
C SER A 615 16.24 -19.69 -7.78
N LEU A 616 16.17 -18.53 -7.11
CA LEU A 616 16.07 -17.23 -7.77
C LEU A 616 17.46 -16.62 -7.90
N LYS A 617 17.81 -16.09 -9.08
CA LYS A 617 19.12 -15.48 -9.37
C LYS A 617 18.96 -14.11 -10.01
N GLN A 618 19.64 -13.10 -9.45
CA GLN A 618 19.58 -11.72 -9.92
C GLN A 618 20.37 -11.56 -11.22
N VAL A 619 19.71 -11.06 -12.26
CA VAL A 619 20.30 -10.74 -13.56
C VAL A 619 20.98 -9.37 -13.50
N GLU A 620 20.25 -8.36 -13.05
CA GLU A 620 20.70 -6.97 -12.94
C GLU A 620 19.72 -6.12 -12.10
N VAL A 621 20.12 -4.88 -11.82
CA VAL A 621 19.29 -3.87 -11.15
C VAL A 621 19.26 -2.62 -12.00
N ASN A 622 18.06 -2.20 -12.40
CA ASN A 622 17.81 -1.05 -13.26
C ASN A 622 17.35 0.14 -12.43
N HIS A 623 18.10 1.25 -12.49
CA HIS A 623 17.76 2.50 -11.79
C HIS A 623 17.27 3.60 -12.71
N VAL A 624 17.77 3.62 -13.94
CA VAL A 624 17.49 4.65 -14.94
C VAL A 624 16.57 4.08 -16.01
N ALA A 625 15.54 4.85 -16.39
CA ALA A 625 14.61 4.49 -17.47
C ALA A 625 13.99 3.08 -17.35
N ALA A 626 13.74 2.61 -16.12
CA ALA A 626 13.09 1.32 -15.84
C ALA A 626 11.73 1.24 -16.58
N SER A 627 11.73 0.52 -17.70
CA SER A 627 10.63 0.48 -18.67
C SER A 627 9.65 -0.67 -18.43
N PHE A 628 8.50 -0.59 -19.08
CA PHE A 628 7.44 -1.61 -19.16
C PHE A 628 6.55 -1.77 -17.92
N ALA A 629 6.56 -0.80 -17.01
CA ALA A 629 5.61 -0.74 -15.91
C ALA A 629 4.15 -0.59 -16.40
N GLY A 630 3.93 0.10 -17.52
CA GLY A 630 2.60 0.26 -18.12
C GLY A 630 2.21 -0.91 -19.01
N LEU A 631 3.07 -1.27 -19.97
CA LEU A 631 2.75 -2.35 -20.92
C LEU A 631 2.69 -3.75 -20.27
N GLY A 632 3.44 -3.98 -19.18
CA GLY A 632 3.34 -5.22 -18.40
C GLY A 632 1.93 -5.44 -17.81
N VAL A 633 1.28 -4.37 -17.34
CA VAL A 633 -0.11 -4.42 -16.84
C VAL A 633 -1.09 -4.76 -17.97
N ARG A 634 -0.88 -4.20 -19.17
CA ARG A 634 -1.69 -4.52 -20.35
C ARG A 634 -1.53 -5.99 -20.77
N CYS A 635 -0.31 -6.52 -20.75
CA CYS A 635 -0.07 -7.94 -21.03
C CYS A 635 -0.77 -8.85 -20.01
N ARG A 636 -0.75 -8.49 -18.71
CA ARG A 636 -1.50 -9.21 -17.67
C ARG A 636 -3.01 -9.23 -17.92
N GLN A 637 -3.59 -8.10 -18.36
CA GLN A 637 -5.02 -8.00 -18.70
C GLN A 637 -5.39 -8.96 -19.84
N TRP A 638 -4.52 -9.08 -20.85
CA TRP A 638 -4.68 -10.07 -21.92
C TRP A 638 -4.65 -11.51 -21.37
N HIS A 639 -3.64 -11.85 -20.58
CA HIS A 639 -3.53 -13.20 -20.01
C HIS A 639 -4.68 -13.57 -19.09
N TRP A 640 -5.20 -12.61 -18.32
CA TRP A 640 -6.40 -12.80 -17.52
C TRP A 640 -7.61 -13.11 -18.40
N LEU A 641 -7.82 -12.31 -19.46
CA LEU A 641 -8.90 -12.54 -20.42
C LEU A 641 -8.78 -13.94 -21.04
N MET A 642 -7.58 -14.32 -21.44
CA MET A 642 -7.30 -15.59 -22.09
C MET A 642 -7.61 -16.78 -21.18
N LEU A 643 -7.07 -16.77 -19.95
CA LEU A 643 -7.32 -17.82 -18.98
C LEU A 643 -8.80 -17.92 -18.58
N ASN A 644 -9.49 -16.77 -18.48
CA ASN A 644 -10.93 -16.75 -18.16
C ASN A 644 -11.81 -17.36 -19.26
N HIS A 645 -11.37 -17.30 -20.53
CA HIS A 645 -12.07 -17.95 -21.65
C HIS A 645 -11.73 -19.43 -21.80
N MET A 646 -10.50 -19.84 -21.44
CA MET A 646 -9.98 -21.18 -21.70
C MET A 646 -10.11 -22.16 -20.52
N VAL A 647 -10.26 -21.68 -19.29
CA VAL A 647 -10.29 -22.51 -18.08
C VAL A 647 -11.65 -22.39 -17.40
N GLU A 648 -12.33 -23.52 -17.16
CA GLU A 648 -13.56 -23.56 -16.35
C GLU A 648 -13.26 -23.03 -14.91
N ASN A 649 -13.59 -21.75 -14.66
CA ASN A 649 -13.88 -21.08 -13.38
C ASN A 649 -13.00 -21.37 -12.13
N GLY A 650 -11.76 -21.84 -12.23
CA GLY A 650 -11.04 -22.33 -11.05
C GLY A 650 -9.53 -22.07 -10.90
N LYS A 651 -8.86 -21.28 -11.78
CA LYS A 651 -7.39 -21.09 -11.70
C LYS A 651 -6.89 -19.64 -11.85
N LEU A 652 -7.76 -18.63 -11.76
CA LEU A 652 -7.36 -17.23 -11.88
C LEU A 652 -6.49 -16.74 -10.71
N ASP A 653 -6.59 -17.38 -9.54
CA ASP A 653 -5.83 -17.04 -8.33
C ASP A 653 -4.30 -17.22 -8.48
N LEU A 654 -3.86 -17.92 -9.54
CA LEU A 654 -2.46 -18.14 -9.86
C LEU A 654 -1.86 -17.08 -10.80
N LEU A 655 -2.65 -16.08 -11.21
CA LEU A 655 -2.19 -14.95 -12.01
C LEU A 655 -2.11 -13.68 -11.13
N PRO A 656 -0.92 -13.32 -10.61
CA PRO A 656 -0.79 -12.24 -9.63
C PRO A 656 -1.23 -10.89 -10.20
N GLU A 657 -1.76 -10.04 -9.33
CA GLU A 657 -2.05 -8.64 -9.66
C GLU A 657 -0.74 -7.88 -9.89
N ASN A 658 -0.77 -6.93 -10.82
CA ASN A 658 0.43 -6.20 -11.23
C ASN A 658 0.27 -4.70 -11.00
N HIS A 659 0.91 -4.20 -9.94
CA HIS A 659 0.82 -2.79 -9.57
C HIS A 659 1.99 -1.92 -10.08
N ALA A 660 2.73 -2.37 -11.09
CA ALA A 660 3.92 -1.65 -11.58
C ALA A 660 3.58 -0.24 -12.08
N LEU A 661 2.52 -0.10 -12.87
CA LEU A 661 2.05 1.19 -13.38
C LEU A 661 1.69 2.16 -12.25
N ALA A 662 0.96 1.66 -11.23
CA ALA A 662 0.58 2.42 -10.07
C ALA A 662 1.80 2.87 -9.25
N THR A 663 2.76 1.96 -9.04
CA THR A 663 4.03 2.19 -8.33
C THR A 663 4.81 3.35 -8.95
N VAL A 664 4.99 3.34 -10.28
CA VAL A 664 5.73 4.40 -10.99
C VAL A 664 4.99 5.74 -10.91
N ALA A 665 3.66 5.74 -11.13
CA ALA A 665 2.84 6.94 -11.05
C ALA A 665 2.87 7.57 -9.64
N LEU A 666 2.78 6.74 -8.60
CA LEU A 666 2.88 7.14 -7.19
C LEU A 666 4.23 7.76 -6.87
N GLY A 667 5.34 7.14 -7.28
CA GLY A 667 6.68 7.69 -7.04
C GLY A 667 6.84 9.10 -7.59
N LEU A 668 6.40 9.33 -8.84
CA LEU A 668 6.45 10.64 -9.49
C LEU A 668 5.57 11.67 -8.78
N LEU A 669 4.36 11.29 -8.40
CA LEU A 669 3.43 12.17 -7.70
C LEU A 669 3.93 12.51 -6.29
N SER A 670 4.47 11.54 -5.56
CA SER A 670 5.08 11.74 -4.24
C SER A 670 6.25 12.72 -4.30
N ALA A 671 7.11 12.60 -5.31
CA ALA A 671 8.20 13.55 -5.53
C ALA A 671 7.69 14.96 -5.86
N TRP A 672 6.72 15.08 -6.77
CA TRP A 672 6.14 16.38 -7.14
C TRP A 672 5.46 17.08 -5.95
N ARG A 673 4.72 16.32 -5.14
CA ARG A 673 4.12 16.82 -3.89
C ARG A 673 5.18 17.27 -2.89
N ALA A 674 6.22 16.48 -2.69
CA ALA A 674 7.33 16.82 -1.79
C ALA A 674 8.10 18.07 -2.25
N TYR A 675 8.11 18.36 -3.55
CA TYR A 675 8.66 19.62 -4.08
C TYR A 675 7.83 20.85 -3.68
N GLY A 676 6.51 20.70 -3.52
CA GLY A 676 5.64 21.70 -2.88
C GLY A 676 5.24 22.89 -3.75
N ARG A 677 5.34 22.80 -5.09
CA ARG A 677 4.97 23.87 -6.03
C ARG A 677 3.96 23.38 -7.08
N SER A 678 2.70 23.82 -6.99
CA SER A 678 1.61 23.37 -7.87
C SER A 678 1.78 23.72 -9.35
N GLU A 679 2.46 24.83 -9.65
CA GLU A 679 2.69 25.29 -11.04
C GLU A 679 3.91 24.65 -11.70
N ALA A 680 4.76 23.99 -10.91
CA ALA A 680 5.99 23.38 -11.42
C ALA A 680 5.66 22.05 -12.14
N ILE A 681 6.36 21.77 -13.23
CA ILE A 681 6.07 20.61 -14.07
C ILE A 681 6.82 19.35 -13.62
N ILE A 682 6.24 18.18 -13.89
CA ILE A 682 6.98 16.92 -14.04
C ILE A 682 7.50 16.87 -15.47
N LEU A 683 8.81 16.96 -15.63
CA LEU A 683 9.52 16.88 -16.90
C LEU A 683 9.89 15.42 -17.20
N ILE A 684 9.29 14.85 -18.25
CA ILE A 684 9.59 13.51 -18.75
C ILE A 684 10.66 13.66 -19.84
N MET A 685 11.89 13.29 -19.51
CA MET A 685 13.05 13.34 -20.39
C MET A 685 13.04 12.12 -21.32
N VAL A 686 12.83 12.34 -22.63
CA VAL A 686 12.63 11.27 -23.62
C VAL A 686 13.79 11.17 -24.61
N GLU A 687 13.89 10.01 -25.25
CA GLU A 687 14.84 9.75 -26.33
C GLU A 687 14.44 10.46 -27.63
N ASP A 688 15.42 10.66 -28.51
CA ASP A 688 15.17 11.14 -29.88
C ASP A 688 14.30 10.14 -30.64
N GLU A 689 14.66 8.85 -30.57
CA GLU A 689 13.94 7.75 -31.19
C GLU A 689 12.94 7.10 -30.23
N LEU A 690 11.89 7.86 -29.86
CA LEU A 690 10.88 7.38 -28.92
C LEU A 690 9.97 6.30 -29.53
N ARG A 691 10.40 5.03 -29.41
CA ARG A 691 9.60 3.86 -29.83
C ARG A 691 8.64 3.37 -28.74
N ASN A 692 9.07 3.34 -27.48
CA ASN A 692 8.28 2.85 -26.35
C ASN A 692 7.37 3.95 -25.75
N PHE A 693 6.65 4.68 -26.61
CA PHE A 693 5.85 5.84 -26.21
C PHE A 693 4.66 5.43 -25.31
N ALA A 694 4.01 4.30 -25.62
CA ALA A 694 2.80 3.86 -24.95
C ALA A 694 3.04 3.56 -23.47
N ASP A 695 4.14 2.88 -23.15
CA ASP A 695 4.55 2.61 -21.76
C ASP A 695 4.66 3.90 -20.92
N GLN A 696 5.26 4.94 -21.51
CA GLN A 696 5.45 6.22 -20.84
C GLN A 696 4.14 7.00 -20.70
N ARG A 697 3.31 7.01 -21.76
CA ARG A 697 1.99 7.67 -21.73
C ARG A 697 1.03 7.02 -20.74
N LEU A 698 1.10 5.70 -20.56
CA LEU A 698 0.27 5.02 -19.56
C LEU A 698 0.55 5.54 -18.15
N VAL A 699 1.80 5.86 -17.81
CA VAL A 699 2.16 6.47 -16.51
C VAL A 699 1.51 7.85 -16.37
N GLU A 700 1.62 8.69 -17.42
CA GLU A 700 0.99 10.02 -17.44
C GLU A 700 -0.52 9.93 -17.26
N TYR A 701 -1.18 9.05 -18.02
CA TYR A 701 -2.63 8.87 -17.95
C TYR A 701 -3.07 8.28 -16.60
N LYS A 702 -2.27 7.42 -15.97
CA LYS A 702 -2.57 6.94 -14.62
C LYS A 702 -2.57 8.09 -13.62
N ILE A 703 -1.60 9.00 -13.67
CA ILE A 703 -1.59 10.21 -12.83
C ILE A 703 -2.82 11.08 -13.11
N GLN A 704 -3.14 11.34 -14.38
CA GLN A 704 -4.27 12.18 -14.77
C GLN A 704 -5.64 11.57 -14.47
N SER A 705 -5.74 10.25 -14.38
CA SER A 705 -6.99 9.55 -14.04
C SER A 705 -7.42 9.77 -12.59
N LEU A 706 -6.53 10.28 -11.75
CA LEU A 706 -6.81 10.59 -10.36
C LEU A 706 -7.43 11.98 -10.28
N ALA A 707 -8.69 12.04 -9.83
CA ALA A 707 -9.48 13.28 -9.83
C ALA A 707 -8.79 14.47 -9.12
N GLU A 708 -7.96 14.22 -8.11
CA GLU A 708 -7.21 15.25 -7.39
C GLU A 708 -5.97 15.75 -8.17
N PHE A 709 -5.42 14.95 -9.09
CA PHE A 709 -4.16 15.23 -9.81
C PHE A 709 -4.34 15.38 -11.32
N GLN A 710 -5.58 15.49 -11.79
CA GLN A 710 -5.88 15.70 -13.21
C GLN A 710 -5.19 16.96 -13.77
N HIS A 711 -4.86 17.92 -12.90
CA HIS A 711 -4.22 19.18 -13.26
C HIS A 711 -2.69 19.19 -13.08
N VAL A 712 -2.05 18.10 -12.65
CA VAL A 712 -0.59 18.07 -12.47
C VAL A 712 0.09 18.36 -13.81
N PRO A 713 0.88 19.44 -13.93
CA PRO A 713 1.50 19.82 -15.18
C PRO A 713 2.60 18.81 -15.56
N MET A 714 2.50 18.19 -16.74
CA MET A 714 3.50 17.24 -17.23
C MET A 714 3.95 17.62 -18.65
N LYS A 715 5.25 17.54 -18.92
CA LYS A 715 5.81 17.85 -20.23
C LYS A 715 6.85 16.84 -20.65
N ARG A 716 6.75 16.35 -21.88
CA ARG A 716 7.77 15.50 -22.51
C ARG A 716 8.76 16.39 -23.27
N PHE A 717 10.05 16.13 -23.12
CA PHE A 717 11.10 16.90 -23.78
C PHE A 717 12.32 16.02 -24.09
N ARG A 718 13.00 16.25 -25.21
CA ARG A 718 14.17 15.45 -25.59
C ARG A 718 15.42 15.97 -24.90
N LEU A 719 16.30 15.07 -24.47
CA LEU A 719 17.57 15.45 -23.84
C LEU A 719 18.47 16.24 -24.79
N SER A 720 18.46 15.87 -26.07
CA SER A 720 19.17 16.55 -27.17
C SER A 720 18.72 18.00 -27.38
N ASP A 721 17.47 18.33 -27.04
CA ASP A 721 16.88 19.66 -27.18
C ASP A 721 17.09 20.54 -25.94
N CYS A 722 17.64 20.01 -24.85
CA CYS A 722 17.88 20.79 -23.62
C CYS A 722 18.81 22.01 -23.81
N PRO A 723 19.92 21.94 -24.57
CA PRO A 723 20.78 23.09 -24.80
C PRO A 723 20.01 24.32 -25.29
N GLY A 724 20.15 25.45 -24.59
CA GLY A 724 19.46 26.71 -24.90
C GLY A 724 17.98 26.78 -24.47
N ASN A 725 17.35 25.65 -24.10
CA ASN A 725 15.96 25.60 -23.63
C ASN A 725 15.84 25.48 -22.10
N ILE A 726 16.92 25.06 -21.43
CA ILE A 726 16.97 25.00 -19.97
C ILE A 726 17.79 26.16 -19.38
N ALA A 727 17.39 26.59 -18.18
CA ALA A 727 18.13 27.55 -17.39
C ALA A 727 17.98 27.23 -15.90
N THR A 728 18.87 27.79 -15.08
CA THR A 728 18.74 27.75 -13.63
C THR A 728 18.53 29.18 -13.15
N ASP A 729 17.53 29.41 -12.30
CA ASP A 729 17.29 30.74 -11.75
C ASP A 729 18.28 31.09 -10.62
N GLY A 730 18.19 32.32 -10.09
CA GLY A 730 19.05 32.77 -8.98
C GLY A 730 18.90 32.01 -7.67
N ARG A 731 17.95 31.06 -7.58
CA ARG A 731 17.73 30.18 -6.41
C ARG A 731 18.13 28.73 -6.69
N GLY A 732 18.64 28.40 -7.88
CA GLY A 732 18.99 27.03 -8.23
C GLY A 732 17.85 26.21 -8.84
N ARG A 733 16.69 26.82 -9.11
CA ARG A 733 15.52 26.12 -9.66
C ARG A 733 15.67 25.92 -11.16
N LEU A 734 15.32 24.73 -11.63
CA LEU A 734 15.38 24.39 -13.05
C LEU A 734 14.18 25.00 -13.78
N MET A 735 14.47 25.70 -14.87
CA MET A 735 13.49 26.31 -15.75
C MET A 735 13.61 25.67 -17.14
N LEU A 736 12.51 25.19 -17.70
CA LEU A 736 12.40 24.75 -19.09
C LEU A 736 11.53 25.74 -19.85
N ASN A 737 12.13 26.51 -20.76
CA ASN A 737 11.44 27.55 -21.52
C ASN A 737 10.62 28.50 -20.62
N GLY A 738 11.21 28.91 -19.50
CA GLY A 738 10.60 29.80 -18.52
C GLY A 738 9.62 29.14 -17.55
N VAL A 739 9.39 27.83 -17.63
CA VAL A 739 8.51 27.07 -16.72
C VAL A 739 9.34 26.30 -15.70
N GLU A 740 8.99 26.42 -14.42
CA GLU A 740 9.69 25.76 -13.31
C GLU A 740 9.48 24.24 -13.36
N VAL A 741 10.55 23.47 -13.13
CA VAL A 741 10.56 22.01 -13.15
C VAL A 741 10.72 21.47 -11.73
N ALA A 742 9.74 20.71 -11.26
CA ALA A 742 9.76 20.07 -9.95
C ALA A 742 10.48 18.72 -9.97
N VAL A 743 10.16 17.90 -10.97
CA VAL A 743 10.67 16.52 -11.09
C VAL A 743 11.20 16.30 -12.49
N VAL A 744 12.38 15.69 -12.61
CA VAL A 744 12.94 15.23 -13.89
C VAL A 744 12.92 13.71 -13.91
N TYR A 745 12.05 13.15 -14.73
CA TYR A 745 11.91 11.70 -14.91
C TYR A 745 12.64 11.25 -16.18
N TYR A 746 13.78 10.58 -16.01
CA TYR A 746 14.61 10.14 -17.14
C TYR A 746 14.08 8.86 -17.76
N ARG A 747 13.73 8.95 -19.04
CA ARG A 747 13.51 7.83 -19.97
C ARG A 747 14.59 7.77 -21.07
N THR A 748 15.71 8.47 -20.86
CA THR A 748 16.88 8.61 -21.74
C THR A 748 18.14 8.83 -20.88
N GLY A 749 19.30 9.05 -21.48
CA GLY A 749 20.54 9.41 -20.78
C GLY A 749 21.34 8.23 -20.22
N TYR A 750 20.93 6.99 -20.50
CA TYR A 750 21.57 5.76 -20.04
C TYR A 750 22.48 5.08 -21.08
N LEU A 751 22.66 5.70 -22.25
CA LEU A 751 23.54 5.24 -23.32
C LEU A 751 24.36 6.40 -23.87
N PRO A 752 25.60 6.16 -24.35
CA PRO A 752 26.45 7.20 -24.94
C PRO A 752 25.77 7.94 -26.10
N LYS A 753 25.01 7.22 -26.94
CA LYS A 753 24.30 7.80 -28.10
C LYS A 753 23.25 8.86 -27.74
N HIS A 754 22.81 8.90 -26.48
CA HIS A 754 21.87 9.91 -25.99
C HIS A 754 22.54 11.27 -25.72
N PHE A 755 23.87 11.34 -25.82
CA PHE A 755 24.67 12.55 -25.64
C PHE A 755 25.46 12.87 -26.92
N PRO A 756 24.79 13.36 -27.98
CA PRO A 756 25.43 13.61 -29.27
C PRO A 756 26.44 14.77 -29.26
N SER A 757 26.44 15.63 -28.25
CA SER A 757 27.38 16.77 -28.14
C SER A 757 27.74 17.10 -26.68
N GLU A 758 28.82 17.87 -26.49
CA GLU A 758 29.22 18.38 -25.17
C GLU A 758 28.20 19.37 -24.58
N ASP A 759 27.43 20.06 -25.43
CA ASP A 759 26.35 20.94 -24.96
C ASP A 759 25.26 20.14 -24.25
N VAL A 760 24.96 18.92 -24.73
CA VAL A 760 24.00 18.01 -24.08
C VAL A 760 24.55 17.51 -22.74
N TRP A 761 25.85 17.19 -22.65
CA TRP A 761 26.50 16.87 -21.37
C TRP A 761 26.45 18.05 -20.39
N SER A 762 26.66 19.26 -20.87
CA SER A 762 26.58 20.50 -20.08
C SER A 762 25.17 20.74 -19.57
N ALA A 763 24.16 20.51 -20.42
CA ALA A 763 22.76 20.60 -20.04
C ALA A 763 22.38 19.55 -18.99
N PHE A 764 22.86 18.30 -19.15
CA PHE A 764 22.63 17.24 -18.17
C PHE A 764 23.27 17.58 -16.81
N LEU A 765 24.49 18.10 -16.79
CA LEU A 765 25.12 18.62 -15.57
C LEU A 765 24.28 19.74 -14.93
N GLN A 766 23.78 20.68 -15.71
CA GLN A 766 22.94 21.77 -15.21
C GLN A 766 21.65 21.24 -14.56
N ILE A 767 21.02 20.24 -15.16
CA ILE A 767 19.84 19.57 -14.58
C ILE A 767 20.21 18.92 -13.25
N GLU A 768 21.30 18.16 -13.18
CA GLU A 768 21.72 17.46 -11.95
C GLU A 768 22.05 18.45 -10.81
N LEU A 769 22.67 19.59 -11.13
CA LEU A 769 23.00 20.64 -10.16
C LEU A 769 21.78 21.39 -9.62
N SER A 770 20.68 21.42 -10.38
CA SER A 770 19.44 22.13 -10.00
C SER A 770 18.72 21.54 -8.77
N GLU A 771 17.76 22.30 -8.23
CA GLU A 771 16.89 21.90 -7.12
C GLU A 771 15.78 20.91 -7.52
N ALA A 772 15.56 20.66 -8.82
CA ALA A 772 14.57 19.68 -9.24
C ALA A 772 14.89 18.29 -8.66
N ILE A 773 13.87 17.49 -8.38
CA ILE A 773 14.03 16.11 -7.91
C ILE A 773 14.28 15.22 -9.13
N LYS A 774 15.44 14.60 -9.20
CA LYS A 774 15.80 13.71 -10.32
C LYS A 774 15.34 12.29 -10.04
N CYS A 775 14.87 11.61 -11.09
CA CYS A 775 14.44 10.22 -11.09
C CYS A 775 15.07 9.43 -12.25
N PRO A 776 16.20 8.74 -12.00
CA PRO A 776 17.07 8.86 -10.83
C PRO A 776 17.98 10.09 -10.91
N TRP A 777 18.58 10.50 -9.79
CA TRP A 777 19.77 11.37 -9.80
C TRP A 777 21.03 10.57 -10.17
N ILE A 778 22.10 11.28 -10.55
CA ILE A 778 23.33 10.67 -11.09
C ILE A 778 23.97 9.57 -10.20
N GLY A 779 23.86 9.67 -8.87
CA GLY A 779 24.39 8.65 -7.96
C GLY A 779 23.73 7.28 -8.12
N PHE A 780 22.40 7.22 -8.30
CA PHE A 780 21.70 5.95 -8.58
C PHE A 780 22.00 5.41 -9.97
N HIS A 781 22.23 6.29 -10.94
CA HIS A 781 22.64 5.87 -12.29
C HIS A 781 23.99 5.13 -12.22
N LEU A 782 24.97 5.69 -11.49
CA LEU A 782 26.27 5.03 -11.26
C LEU A 782 26.17 3.79 -10.37
N ALA A 783 25.29 3.81 -9.37
CA ALA A 783 25.07 2.66 -8.49
C ALA A 783 24.55 1.43 -9.27
N GLY A 784 23.79 1.64 -10.36
CA GLY A 784 23.30 0.57 -11.24
C GLY A 784 24.37 -0.11 -12.11
N MET A 785 25.61 0.41 -12.16
CA MET A 785 26.65 -0.15 -13.02
C MET A 785 26.98 -1.60 -12.65
N LYS A 786 27.30 -2.43 -13.65
CA LYS A 786 27.57 -3.86 -13.44
C LYS A 786 28.77 -4.11 -12.52
N ARG A 787 29.70 -3.15 -12.43
CA ARG A 787 30.78 -3.13 -11.43
C ARG A 787 30.26 -3.16 -9.99
N MET A 788 29.18 -2.45 -9.67
CA MET A 788 28.61 -2.46 -8.32
C MET A 788 28.00 -3.82 -8.00
N GLN A 789 27.31 -4.43 -8.95
CA GLN A 789 26.77 -5.79 -8.79
C GLN A 789 27.88 -6.81 -8.50
N LEU A 790 29.02 -6.73 -9.21
CA LEU A 790 30.21 -7.56 -8.93
C LEU A 790 30.72 -7.33 -7.51
N LEU A 791 30.87 -6.07 -7.07
CA LEU A 791 31.35 -5.76 -5.73
C LEU A 791 30.39 -6.26 -4.64
N LEU A 792 29.08 -6.12 -4.84
CA LEU A 792 28.06 -6.63 -3.92
C LEU A 792 27.96 -8.16 -3.92
N SER A 793 28.51 -8.86 -4.92
CA SER A 793 28.64 -10.31 -4.86
C SER A 793 29.69 -10.76 -3.82
N ASN A 794 30.64 -9.89 -3.46
CA ASN A 794 31.60 -10.11 -2.38
C ASN A 794 30.91 -9.94 -1.02
N SER A 795 31.09 -10.95 -0.16
CA SER A 795 30.43 -11.02 1.16
C SER A 795 30.83 -9.88 2.10
N ASP A 796 32.11 -9.48 2.11
CA ASP A 796 32.63 -8.44 3.00
C ASP A 796 32.15 -7.06 2.55
N THR A 797 32.19 -6.80 1.24
CA THR A 797 31.65 -5.56 0.66
C THR A 797 30.14 -5.46 0.92
N LEU A 798 29.39 -6.53 0.68
CA LEU A 798 27.94 -6.54 0.93
C LEU A 798 27.62 -6.27 2.41
N ARG A 799 28.33 -6.91 3.34
CA ARG A 799 28.16 -6.66 4.79
C ARG A 799 28.47 -5.22 5.16
N SER A 800 29.57 -4.67 4.67
CA SER A 800 29.96 -3.27 4.90
C SER A 800 28.87 -2.29 4.43
N VAL A 801 28.28 -2.52 3.25
CA VAL A 801 27.19 -1.67 2.74
C VAL A 801 25.90 -1.87 3.53
N ILE A 802 25.55 -3.11 3.87
CA ILE A 802 24.38 -3.44 4.71
C ILE A 802 24.50 -2.75 6.08
N ASP A 803 25.66 -2.77 6.72
CA ASP A 803 25.87 -2.07 7.99
C ASP A 803 25.66 -0.56 7.88
N LYS A 804 26.05 0.05 6.75
CA LYS A 804 25.78 1.47 6.48
C LYS A 804 24.29 1.79 6.33
N THR A 805 23.45 0.82 5.95
CA THR A 805 21.99 1.06 5.83
C THR A 805 21.33 1.46 7.15
N LYS A 806 21.93 1.11 8.30
CA LYS A 806 21.48 1.52 9.65
C LYS A 806 21.44 3.03 9.84
N LEU A 807 22.16 3.79 9.03
CA LEU A 807 22.21 5.24 9.09
C LEU A 807 20.97 5.92 8.47
N LEU A 808 20.13 5.18 7.74
CA LEU A 808 18.87 5.75 7.20
C LEU A 808 17.82 5.82 8.31
N ALA A 809 17.48 7.04 8.70
CA ALA A 809 16.39 7.30 9.62
C ALA A 809 15.04 7.25 8.88
N TRP A 810 14.03 6.66 9.51
CA TRP A 810 12.64 6.85 9.13
C TRP A 810 12.10 8.15 9.75
N PRO A 811 11.10 8.84 9.16
CA PRO A 811 10.45 10.00 9.77
C PRO A 811 9.95 9.70 11.18
N VAL A 812 10.16 10.69 12.04
CA VAL A 812 9.88 10.64 13.49
C VAL A 812 8.42 10.22 13.73
N GLY A 813 8.22 9.05 14.33
CA GLY A 813 6.89 8.52 14.68
C GLY A 813 6.76 7.00 14.61
N LEU A 814 7.52 6.35 13.73
CA LEU A 814 7.73 4.90 13.81
C LEU A 814 8.88 4.64 14.80
N LYS A 815 8.54 4.09 15.96
CA LYS A 815 9.56 3.72 16.96
C LYS A 815 10.63 2.87 16.30
N GLN A 816 11.88 3.28 16.45
CA GLN A 816 13.08 2.45 16.35
C GLN A 816 12.93 1.26 17.31
N LYS A 817 12.18 0.23 16.91
CA LYS A 817 12.45 -1.13 17.37
C LYS A 817 13.31 -1.75 16.29
N ILE A 818 14.61 -1.55 16.50
CA ILE A 818 15.75 -2.33 16.02
C ILE A 818 15.39 -3.29 14.88
N LEU A 819 15.93 -3.00 13.69
CA LEU A 819 16.15 -3.97 12.61
C LEU A 819 16.82 -5.23 13.18
N HIS A 820 16.03 -6.15 13.73
CA HIS A 820 16.51 -7.43 14.20
C HIS A 820 16.48 -8.38 13.00
N ASP A 821 17.52 -8.29 12.17
CA ASP A 821 18.29 -9.42 11.62
C ASP A 821 19.04 -8.99 10.33
N ASP A 822 20.11 -8.20 10.44
CA ASP A 822 21.00 -7.88 9.30
C ASP A 822 21.52 -9.14 8.61
N ASP A 823 21.66 -10.24 9.36
CA ASP A 823 22.06 -11.53 8.81
C ASP A 823 20.97 -12.11 7.91
N GLU A 824 19.67 -11.86 8.14
CA GLU A 824 18.60 -12.26 7.22
C GLU A 824 18.67 -11.48 5.90
N MET A 825 18.78 -10.15 5.95
CA MET A 825 18.89 -9.34 4.74
C MET A 825 20.12 -9.76 3.93
N TYR A 826 21.27 -9.92 4.59
CA TYR A 826 22.49 -10.44 3.98
C TYR A 826 22.27 -11.83 3.37
N ARG A 827 21.65 -12.77 4.11
CA ARG A 827 21.37 -14.14 3.63
C ARG A 827 20.47 -14.13 2.40
N GLN A 828 19.42 -13.31 2.38
CA GLN A 828 18.50 -13.21 1.25
C GLN A 828 19.18 -12.58 0.02
N MET A 829 19.90 -11.47 0.17
CA MET A 829 20.65 -10.86 -0.93
C MET A 829 21.72 -11.79 -1.48
N LYS A 830 22.43 -12.51 -0.59
CA LYS A 830 23.43 -13.49 -1.00
C LYS A 830 22.79 -14.69 -1.72
N SER A 831 21.59 -15.12 -1.32
CA SER A 831 20.89 -16.25 -1.93
C SER A 831 20.59 -16.03 -3.41
N VAL A 832 20.29 -14.79 -3.79
CA VAL A 832 19.99 -14.40 -5.17
C VAL A 832 21.21 -13.97 -5.96
N ALA A 833 22.36 -13.78 -5.33
CA ALA A 833 23.59 -13.42 -6.02
C ALA A 833 24.05 -14.53 -6.96
N VAL A 834 24.55 -14.12 -8.12
CA VAL A 834 25.25 -14.99 -9.07
C VAL A 834 26.75 -14.76 -8.91
N PRO A 835 27.59 -15.80 -9.03
CA PRO A 835 29.02 -15.60 -9.05
C PRO A 835 29.45 -14.66 -10.18
N MET A 836 30.28 -13.69 -9.83
CA MET A 836 30.83 -12.71 -10.76
C MET A 836 32.34 -12.62 -10.55
N HIS A 837 33.08 -12.38 -11.63
CA HIS A 837 34.53 -12.31 -11.62
C HIS A 837 35.03 -10.97 -12.14
N ASP A 838 36.05 -10.48 -11.45
CA ASP A 838 36.81 -9.31 -11.86
C ASP A 838 37.81 -9.69 -12.95
N LEU A 839 37.95 -8.84 -13.97
CA LEU A 839 38.86 -9.06 -15.10
C LEU A 839 40.15 -8.23 -14.99
N ASP A 840 40.43 -7.69 -13.80
CA ASP A 840 41.69 -7.04 -13.47
C ASP A 840 42.86 -8.02 -13.57
N ALA A 841 43.72 -7.80 -14.57
CA ALA A 841 44.89 -8.63 -14.85
C ALA A 841 45.94 -8.62 -13.72
N SER A 842 45.88 -7.64 -12.80
CA SER A 842 46.78 -7.58 -11.64
C SER A 842 46.37 -8.51 -10.50
N LYS A 843 45.14 -9.06 -10.53
CA LYS A 843 44.64 -9.94 -9.47
C LYS A 843 45.18 -11.36 -9.59
N VAL A 844 45.42 -11.98 -8.43
CA VAL A 844 45.83 -13.38 -8.32
C VAL A 844 44.78 -14.28 -8.97
N GLY A 845 45.20 -15.17 -9.89
CA GLY A 845 44.31 -16.09 -10.59
C GLY A 845 43.75 -15.57 -11.92
N ALA A 846 44.09 -14.36 -12.38
CA ALA A 846 43.61 -13.82 -13.65
C ALA A 846 43.98 -14.70 -14.87
N ASP A 847 45.21 -15.24 -14.92
CA ASP A 847 45.64 -16.13 -15.99
C ASP A 847 44.92 -17.49 -15.97
N GLU A 848 44.59 -17.99 -14.77
CA GLU A 848 43.82 -19.23 -14.61
C GLU A 848 42.37 -19.05 -15.05
N LEU A 849 41.77 -17.90 -14.70
CA LEU A 849 40.42 -17.52 -15.15
C LEU A 849 40.36 -17.45 -16.68
N MET A 850 41.35 -16.83 -17.32
CA MET A 850 41.41 -16.75 -18.79
C MET A 850 41.48 -18.14 -19.45
N LYS A 851 42.33 -19.04 -18.92
CA LYS A 851 42.40 -20.43 -19.41
C LYS A 851 41.11 -21.19 -19.18
N HIS A 852 40.46 -20.98 -18.03
CA HIS A 852 39.18 -21.60 -17.71
C HIS A 852 38.08 -21.15 -18.68
N LEU A 853 38.06 -19.86 -19.03
CA LEU A 853 37.12 -19.27 -19.98
C LEU A 853 37.25 -19.84 -21.39
N GLU A 854 38.47 -20.06 -21.88
CA GLU A 854 38.69 -20.65 -23.21
C GLU A 854 38.02 -22.03 -23.36
N ALA A 855 37.98 -22.82 -22.29
CA ALA A 855 37.35 -24.13 -22.28
C ALA A 855 35.85 -24.11 -21.95
N ASN A 856 35.34 -23.05 -21.30
CA ASN A 856 34.00 -23.04 -20.69
C ASN A 856 33.18 -21.77 -21.02
N ALA A 857 33.47 -21.09 -22.13
CA ALA A 857 32.88 -19.79 -22.48
C ALA A 857 31.34 -19.76 -22.45
N ASP A 858 30.67 -20.87 -22.77
CA ASP A 858 29.21 -20.98 -22.77
C ASP A 858 28.58 -20.88 -21.37
N ASN A 859 29.37 -21.07 -20.31
CA ASN A 859 28.95 -20.93 -18.92
C ASN A 859 29.03 -19.50 -18.40
N PHE A 860 29.44 -18.54 -19.23
CA PHE A 860 29.65 -17.16 -18.80
C PHE A 860 28.99 -16.15 -19.73
N VAL A 861 28.76 -14.97 -19.18
CA VAL A 861 28.29 -13.77 -19.90
C VAL A 861 29.24 -12.63 -19.56
N LEU A 862 29.75 -11.97 -20.59
CA LEU A 862 30.59 -10.78 -20.45
C LEU A 862 29.72 -9.54 -20.65
N LYS A 863 29.68 -8.67 -19.63
CA LYS A 863 28.79 -7.51 -19.59
C LYS A 863 29.60 -6.21 -19.54
N PRO A 864 29.42 -5.28 -20.49
CA PRO A 864 29.92 -3.91 -20.35
C PRO A 864 29.08 -3.11 -19.35
N HIS A 865 29.56 -1.94 -18.94
CA HIS A 865 28.82 -1.00 -18.08
C HIS A 865 27.78 -0.17 -18.85
N LEU A 866 26.93 -0.84 -19.62
CA LEU A 866 25.86 -0.24 -20.42
C LEU A 866 24.49 -0.83 -20.06
N GLU A 867 23.45 -0.03 -20.23
CA GLU A 867 22.04 -0.40 -19.99
C GLU A 867 21.25 -0.56 -21.31
N GLY A 868 20.02 -1.06 -21.23
CA GLY A 868 19.09 -1.09 -22.38
C GLY A 868 19.10 -2.35 -23.25
N GLY A 869 19.88 -3.37 -22.88
CA GLY A 869 19.94 -4.67 -23.56
C GLY A 869 20.73 -4.67 -24.88
N GLY A 870 21.17 -5.85 -25.32
CA GLY A 870 21.91 -6.03 -26.59
C GLY A 870 23.42 -5.70 -26.53
N ASN A 871 23.98 -5.48 -25.35
CA ASN A 871 25.39 -5.10 -25.18
C ASN A 871 26.28 -6.26 -24.68
N ASN A 872 25.71 -7.41 -24.35
CA ASN A 872 26.42 -8.52 -23.71
C ASN A 872 27.06 -9.46 -24.74
N PHE A 873 28.15 -10.13 -24.34
CA PHE A 873 28.85 -11.11 -25.17
C PHE A 873 28.74 -12.52 -24.57
N TYR A 874 28.55 -13.51 -25.44
CA TYR A 874 28.31 -14.92 -25.09
C TYR A 874 29.20 -15.86 -25.90
N GLY A 875 29.51 -17.03 -25.34
CA GLY A 875 30.22 -18.11 -26.03
C GLY A 875 31.48 -17.65 -26.76
N GLN A 876 31.59 -17.96 -28.06
CA GLN A 876 32.76 -17.56 -28.85
C GLN A 876 32.92 -16.05 -29.04
N ASN A 877 31.83 -15.27 -29.02
CA ASN A 877 31.93 -13.81 -29.13
C ASN A 877 32.50 -13.18 -27.86
N LEU A 878 32.26 -13.79 -26.70
CA LEU A 878 32.90 -13.41 -25.44
C LEU A 878 34.43 -13.55 -25.55
N ILE A 879 34.91 -14.70 -26.02
CA ILE A 879 36.36 -14.96 -26.14
C ILE A 879 37.01 -14.02 -27.16
N LYS A 880 36.35 -13.80 -28.31
CA LYS A 880 36.81 -12.83 -29.31
C LYS A 880 36.93 -11.42 -28.73
N GLN A 881 35.95 -10.99 -27.93
CA GLN A 881 35.97 -9.68 -27.30
C GLN A 881 37.12 -9.58 -26.29
N LEU A 882 37.29 -10.57 -25.40
CA LEU A 882 38.38 -10.56 -24.42
C LEU A 882 39.77 -10.55 -25.04
N ASN A 883 39.96 -11.23 -26.17
CA ASN A 883 41.23 -11.26 -26.90
C ASN A 883 41.54 -9.94 -27.61
N GLN A 884 40.54 -9.11 -27.89
CA GLN A 884 40.73 -7.77 -28.46
C GLN A 884 41.09 -6.72 -27.40
N LEU A 885 40.76 -6.97 -26.12
CA LEU A 885 40.98 -6.05 -25.01
C LEU A 885 42.36 -6.27 -24.37
N CYS A 886 43.15 -5.20 -24.26
CA CYS A 886 44.47 -5.22 -23.64
C CYS A 886 44.49 -4.55 -22.25
N GLY A 887 45.21 -5.15 -21.30
CA GLY A 887 45.46 -4.59 -19.97
C GLY A 887 44.19 -4.05 -19.28
N ASN A 888 44.15 -2.72 -19.08
CA ASN A 888 43.11 -2.00 -18.36
C ASN A 888 41.78 -1.88 -19.12
N GLU A 889 41.73 -2.17 -20.43
CA GLU A 889 40.49 -2.12 -21.21
C GLU A 889 39.48 -3.17 -20.74
N ARG A 890 39.96 -4.28 -20.17
CA ARG A 890 39.11 -5.33 -19.59
C ARG A 890 38.31 -4.87 -18.38
N LEU A 891 38.74 -3.80 -17.70
CA LEU A 891 38.06 -3.24 -16.53
C LEU A 891 36.72 -2.58 -16.89
N ALA A 892 36.49 -2.27 -18.18
CA ALA A 892 35.19 -1.81 -18.68
C ALA A 892 34.12 -2.92 -18.72
N TYR A 893 34.47 -4.14 -18.33
CA TYR A 893 33.59 -5.30 -18.35
C TYR A 893 33.58 -6.03 -17.01
N VAL A 894 32.51 -6.79 -16.77
CA VAL A 894 32.43 -7.80 -15.72
C VAL A 894 32.05 -9.14 -16.33
N LEU A 895 32.59 -10.20 -15.74
CA LEU A 895 32.22 -11.56 -16.10
C LEU A 895 31.22 -12.10 -15.09
N MET A 896 30.13 -12.68 -15.56
CA MET A 896 29.08 -13.26 -14.74
C MET A 896 28.82 -14.70 -15.18
N GLU A 897 28.61 -15.61 -14.23
CA GLU A 897 28.14 -16.96 -14.57
C GLU A 897 26.76 -16.90 -15.25
N ARG A 898 26.57 -17.75 -16.26
CA ARG A 898 25.33 -17.81 -17.04
C ARG A 898 24.27 -18.55 -16.22
N ILE A 899 23.19 -17.85 -15.90
CA ILE A 899 22.00 -18.46 -15.29
C ILE A 899 21.35 -19.42 -16.29
N ARG A 900 20.97 -20.60 -15.82
CA ARG A 900 20.28 -21.64 -16.62
C ARG A 900 18.83 -21.77 -16.16
N PRO A 901 17.91 -20.96 -16.72
CA PRO A 901 16.51 -21.03 -16.36
C PRO A 901 15.82 -22.26 -16.96
N PRO A 902 14.78 -22.80 -16.31
CA PRO A 902 13.92 -23.79 -16.91
C PRO A 902 13.24 -23.19 -18.14
N SER A 903 13.05 -24.01 -19.17
CA SER A 903 12.38 -23.60 -20.40
C SER A 903 11.00 -24.22 -20.52
N PHE A 904 10.05 -23.48 -21.08
CA PHE A 904 8.66 -23.91 -21.29
C PHE A 904 8.23 -23.58 -22.71
N ASP A 905 7.24 -24.30 -23.26
CA ASP A 905 6.72 -23.95 -24.59
C ASP A 905 5.66 -22.85 -24.50
N ASN A 906 5.76 -21.85 -25.36
CA ASN A 906 4.79 -20.75 -25.47
C ASN A 906 4.76 -20.20 -26.92
N TRP A 907 3.85 -19.27 -27.20
CA TRP A 907 3.75 -18.56 -28.47
C TRP A 907 4.05 -17.09 -28.26
N ILE A 908 5.00 -16.55 -29.01
CA ILE A 908 5.29 -15.12 -29.01
C ILE A 908 4.54 -14.48 -30.18
N VAL A 909 3.63 -13.56 -29.87
CA VAL A 909 2.88 -12.77 -30.85
C VAL A 909 3.71 -11.54 -31.21
N ARG A 910 4.00 -11.38 -32.51
CA ARG A 910 4.77 -10.25 -33.04
C ARG A 910 4.06 -9.62 -34.23
N ALA A 911 4.37 -8.35 -34.50
CA ALA A 911 3.89 -7.67 -35.69
C ALA A 911 4.46 -8.35 -36.95
N ASN A 912 3.57 -8.66 -37.92
CA ASN A 912 3.92 -9.21 -39.24
C ASN A 912 4.67 -10.56 -39.23
N ILE A 913 4.69 -11.29 -38.11
CA ILE A 913 5.32 -12.60 -38.01
C ILE A 913 4.27 -13.59 -37.49
N PRO A 914 4.01 -14.69 -38.21
CA PRO A 914 3.14 -15.76 -37.71
C PRO A 914 3.69 -16.33 -36.39
N PRO A 915 2.86 -16.53 -35.36
CA PRO A 915 3.33 -17.06 -34.09
C PRO A 915 3.69 -18.54 -34.23
N GLU A 916 4.91 -18.88 -33.82
CA GLU A 916 5.40 -20.26 -33.77
C GLU A 916 5.54 -20.71 -32.31
N GLN A 917 5.14 -21.95 -32.01
CA GLN A 917 5.37 -22.53 -30.70
C GLN A 917 6.87 -22.68 -30.49
N THR A 918 7.38 -22.03 -29.44
CA THR A 918 8.81 -21.94 -29.19
C THR A 918 9.08 -22.25 -27.73
N SER A 919 10.18 -22.97 -27.46
CA SER A 919 10.72 -23.10 -26.11
C SER A 919 11.24 -21.73 -25.66
N VAL A 920 10.73 -21.23 -24.55
CA VAL A 920 11.00 -19.90 -24.01
C VAL A 920 11.55 -19.96 -22.59
N VAL A 921 12.27 -18.92 -22.21
CA VAL A 921 12.78 -18.68 -20.85
C VAL A 921 12.34 -17.30 -20.39
N SER A 922 12.06 -17.18 -19.10
CA SER A 922 11.47 -15.96 -18.52
C SER A 922 12.38 -15.29 -17.50
N GLU A 923 12.30 -13.96 -17.47
CA GLU A 923 13.03 -13.06 -16.59
C GLU A 923 12.05 -12.13 -15.88
N LEU A 924 12.00 -12.22 -14.56
CA LEU A 924 11.11 -11.47 -13.68
C LEU A 924 11.79 -10.18 -13.20
N GLY A 925 11.28 -9.03 -13.63
CA GLY A 925 11.57 -7.72 -13.06
C GLY A 925 10.58 -7.36 -11.97
N THR A 926 11.06 -6.91 -10.82
CA THR A 926 10.23 -6.40 -9.71
C THR A 926 10.43 -4.89 -9.59
N PHE A 927 9.35 -4.13 -9.42
CA PHE A 927 9.37 -2.66 -9.32
C PHE A 927 9.16 -2.17 -7.90
N GLY A 928 9.80 -1.06 -7.57
CA GLY A 928 9.60 -0.29 -6.37
C GLY A 928 10.04 1.16 -6.55
N TYR A 929 9.54 2.05 -5.68
CA TYR A 929 10.03 3.42 -5.63
C TYR A 929 10.47 3.81 -4.21
N LEU A 930 11.47 4.69 -4.15
CA LEU A 930 12.01 5.27 -2.93
C LEU A 930 12.22 6.77 -3.15
N LEU A 931 11.46 7.58 -2.41
CA LEU A 931 11.67 9.02 -2.25
C LEU A 931 12.38 9.26 -0.93
N ALA A 932 13.58 9.84 -0.97
CA ALA A 932 14.41 10.00 0.21
C ALA A 932 15.36 11.20 0.07
N THR A 933 15.92 11.65 1.18
CA THR A 933 17.19 12.39 1.22
C THR A 933 18.32 11.40 1.46
N GLY A 934 19.58 11.85 1.48
CA GLY A 934 20.73 10.96 1.76
C GLY A 934 20.75 10.35 3.16
N GLN A 935 19.87 10.80 4.07
CA GLN A 935 19.80 10.32 5.46
C GLN A 935 18.41 9.86 5.88
N GLN A 936 17.36 10.24 5.15
CA GLN A 936 15.99 10.01 5.59
C GLN A 936 15.10 9.55 4.45
N ILE A 937 14.40 8.44 4.67
CA ILE A 937 13.35 7.98 3.76
C ILE A 937 12.13 8.88 3.95
N VAL A 938 11.56 9.41 2.87
CA VAL A 938 10.35 10.24 2.92
C VAL A 938 9.12 9.42 2.57
N SER A 939 9.22 8.57 1.55
CA SER A 939 8.14 7.71 1.08
C SER A 939 8.72 6.57 0.25
N CYS A 940 8.08 5.40 0.29
CA CYS A 940 8.40 4.26 -0.56
C CYS A 940 7.15 3.47 -0.92
N SER A 941 7.26 2.57 -1.90
CA SER A 941 6.17 1.65 -2.27
C SER A 941 5.93 0.58 -1.21
N SER A 942 4.68 0.45 -0.77
CA SER A 942 4.18 -0.64 0.09
C SER A 942 3.79 -1.88 -0.73
N ASP A 943 3.22 -1.67 -1.91
CA ASP A 943 2.82 -2.69 -2.87
C ASP A 943 3.46 -2.33 -4.21
N GLY A 944 4.48 -3.08 -4.60
CA GLY A 944 5.20 -2.83 -5.84
C GLY A 944 4.56 -3.58 -7.00
N GLY A 945 5.27 -3.66 -8.13
CA GLY A 945 4.77 -4.40 -9.30
C GLY A 945 5.80 -5.34 -9.88
N PHE A 946 5.46 -5.93 -11.02
CA PHE A 946 6.40 -6.76 -11.76
C PHE A 946 6.30 -6.56 -13.26
N LEU A 947 7.30 -7.08 -13.96
CA LEU A 947 7.35 -7.28 -15.39
C LEU A 947 7.93 -8.67 -15.61
N LEU A 948 7.22 -9.55 -16.32
CA LEU A 948 7.86 -10.74 -16.85
C LEU A 948 8.25 -10.45 -18.30
N ARG A 949 9.51 -10.71 -18.64
CA ARG A 949 10.02 -10.72 -20.01
C ARG A 949 10.33 -12.15 -20.39
N THR A 950 9.92 -12.54 -21.57
CA THR A 950 10.11 -13.91 -22.06
C THR A 950 10.72 -13.88 -23.44
N LYS A 951 11.72 -14.74 -23.66
CA LYS A 951 12.44 -14.85 -24.94
C LYS A 951 12.59 -16.32 -25.34
N PRO A 952 12.80 -16.63 -26.62
CA PRO A 952 13.18 -17.98 -27.03
C PRO A 952 14.43 -18.45 -26.27
N SER A 953 14.46 -19.71 -25.85
CA SER A 953 15.55 -20.30 -25.04
C SER A 953 16.91 -20.28 -25.74
N LYS A 954 16.91 -20.23 -27.07
CA LYS A 954 18.11 -20.15 -27.93
C LYS A 954 18.62 -18.72 -28.13
N GLU A 955 17.84 -17.71 -27.77
CA GLU A 955 18.22 -16.30 -27.95
C GLU A 955 19.06 -15.82 -26.77
N ASP A 956 20.25 -15.29 -27.05
CA ASP A 956 21.13 -14.75 -26.02
C ASP A 956 20.65 -13.36 -25.55
N GLU A 957 20.07 -12.55 -26.44
CA GLU A 957 19.57 -11.21 -26.11
C GLU A 957 18.13 -11.22 -25.56
N GLY A 958 17.80 -10.28 -24.67
CA GLY A 958 16.52 -10.22 -23.94
C GLY A 958 15.75 -8.91 -24.05
N GLY A 959 16.13 -7.98 -24.92
CA GLY A 959 15.42 -6.70 -25.05
C GLY A 959 14.13 -6.82 -25.85
N VAL A 960 13.01 -6.32 -25.30
CA VAL A 960 11.72 -6.25 -26.02
C VAL A 960 11.80 -5.24 -27.18
N MET A 961 12.49 -4.11 -26.99
CA MET A 961 12.60 -3.06 -28.01
C MET A 961 13.46 -3.46 -29.21
N VAL A 962 14.44 -4.34 -29.01
CA VAL A 962 15.26 -4.92 -30.09
C VAL A 962 14.57 -6.11 -30.78
N GLY A 963 13.39 -6.51 -30.29
CA GLY A 963 12.59 -7.59 -30.88
C GLY A 963 12.98 -8.99 -30.43
N ALA A 964 13.94 -9.15 -29.52
CA ALA A 964 14.38 -10.45 -29.02
C ALA A 964 13.38 -11.04 -28.01
N ALA A 965 12.99 -10.25 -27.00
CA ALA A 965 12.02 -10.67 -25.98
C ALA A 965 10.59 -10.19 -26.27
N ALA A 966 9.68 -10.64 -25.41
CA ALA A 966 8.27 -10.31 -25.38
C ALA A 966 7.81 -10.04 -23.95
N LEU A 967 6.76 -9.23 -23.82
CA LEU A 967 6.05 -9.00 -22.56
C LEU A 967 5.29 -10.26 -22.15
N ASP A 968 5.29 -10.56 -20.86
CA ASP A 968 4.68 -11.76 -20.32
C ASP A 968 4.08 -11.52 -18.92
N THR A 969 3.46 -12.53 -18.32
CA THR A 969 2.97 -12.56 -16.94
C THR A 969 3.27 -13.91 -16.31
N PRO A 970 3.70 -13.97 -15.04
CA PRO A 970 3.97 -15.24 -14.38
C PRO A 970 2.66 -15.95 -14.06
N HIS A 971 2.56 -17.22 -14.43
CA HIS A 971 1.56 -18.14 -13.90
C HIS A 971 2.19 -18.90 -12.72
N LEU A 972 1.75 -18.60 -11.50
CA LEU A 972 2.39 -19.07 -10.28
C LEU A 972 2.14 -20.57 -10.06
N LEU A 973 3.23 -21.32 -9.96
CA LEU A 973 3.21 -22.74 -9.62
C LEU A 973 3.20 -22.90 -8.11
N LEU A 974 2.17 -23.57 -7.59
CA LEU A 974 2.10 -23.96 -6.18
C LEU A 974 3.12 -25.09 -5.90
N PRO A 975 3.69 -25.16 -4.68
CA PRO A 975 4.68 -26.16 -4.29
C PRO A 975 4.20 -27.62 -4.42
#